data_AF-A0A9N9AKD6-F1
#
_entry.id   AF-A0A9N9AKD6-F1
#
_cell.length_a   1.000
_cell.length_b   1.000
_cell.length_c   1.000
_cell.angle_alpha   90.00
_cell.angle_beta   90.00
_cell.angle_gamma   90.00
#
_symmetry.space_group_name_H-M   'P 1'
#
loop_
_entity.id
_entity.type
_entity.pdbx_description
1 polymer ?
#
loop_
_entity_poly.entity_id
_entity_poly.type
_entity_poly.pdbx_seq_one_letter_code
_entity_poly.pdbx_strand_id
1 'polypeptide(L)'
;MTMRCSCSGWKPKTDNTGRADMCACDHRVSNHGDPNCTPEEFNERLEIAMRIDKLLEAKGKLLDFEYEDEDVRKLRRILTSGNDAAFINPSKRKLEDGEDSAPNPRKIKLEEEPLSIPEKPAVAEEREGIIEMKVITNDNTMDNLILLTSLKNCIRTQLPNMPAEYITRLVYDRKHQSMAIVKERKRVVGGITFRLFSENQLAEIVFCVVNSDEQAKGYGSHMMNHLKDHLKDKEGIKYLMTYADNHAMGFFKKNGFTTDITLERSLWVHFIKDYDEATIMQCKMIQKVQYTRLQEILARQKRAIQIKLTERRKQATTYKGIQIFHKNIAKSVDPMSIQGIKESGWTPEMEARAHGNKKTNRSIMASITAELKKHAKSWPFRNPVNGEEVPDYYKIIKTPMDLMTIESKVENNCYKTLEEYITDVRIIFSNCRIYNAEGTIYVKCANGLEKYFNDRLKFYDNANNNGIKRRFSNTSDLMKYQKINSIYMRKFTNLRHIYYRQYVTITKKPIYITTPIFYVNAIPHIGHLYSAVMADSLKRYYELKGHKVIFSTGTDEHGLKIKQAAAKNNINPQEFCDNVSNKFKELFDNANIGYTNFIRTTEQRHKDAVKYFWLRLMNNGFIYKGEHEGWYSVSDEAFYSTSQVQEVQNPNSEEKSMIAIESGQPVEWTTEENYKFRLSEFQDRLKRWLDADPQADISISRPHSRLDWGVDVPGDSEQTVYVWLDALINYLTVNGFPWSHEDMNGWPADIHVVGKDILRFHAVFWPAFLMAADLPLPKKILAHSHWTMKKQKMSKSRGNVVDPIKAMNDYGVDTIRYYLMRDGGISDDGDYSDDNVKERHRKDLAGQLGNLVSRSISPALNPSLVVPSPIKFSNGVTEKDSSLYNKLQNLSDLVDKHFLDMEFGKGLSLIFDTVAEANKHFTDNEPWKLKNDSDQKETFNNVLFYAAETARISGILLQPIMPTKMTELLNNLGIQKEQRTWEYAKFGKGWNIKNNRDKVSFYRGVDNGILFPKLKL
;
A
#
# COMPACT_ATOMS: atom_id res chain seq x y z
N MET A 1 72.81 24.63 -10.14
CA MET A 1 72.73 23.21 -9.76
C MET A 1 72.53 23.13 -8.26
N THR A 2 71.31 22.85 -7.81
CA THR A 2 71.01 22.48 -6.42
C THR A 2 70.32 21.12 -6.49
N MET A 3 70.98 20.10 -5.94
CA MET A 3 70.56 18.70 -5.99
C MET A 3 69.24 18.53 -5.24
N ARG A 4 68.25 17.88 -5.87
CA ARG A 4 67.04 17.38 -5.19
C ARG A 4 67.44 16.29 -4.20
N CYS A 5 66.93 16.34 -2.97
CA CYS A 5 67.08 15.28 -1.97
C CYS A 5 66.43 13.99 -2.49
N SER A 6 67.10 12.84 -2.38
CA SER A 6 66.59 11.52 -2.79
C SER A 6 65.58 10.91 -1.81
N CYS A 7 64.91 11.76 -1.04
CA CYS A 7 64.28 11.44 0.23
C CYS A 7 62.76 11.41 0.03
N SER A 8 62.12 10.25 0.19
CA SER A 8 60.69 9.99 -0.14
C SER A 8 59.70 10.54 0.91
N GLY A 9 59.85 11.82 1.28
CA GLY A 9 58.97 12.54 2.20
C GLY A 9 59.73 13.44 3.17
N TRP A 10 59.07 14.48 3.66
CA TRP A 10 59.61 15.41 4.66
C TRP A 10 59.51 14.82 6.07
N LYS A 11 60.60 14.87 6.84
CA LYS A 11 60.70 14.34 8.22
C LYS A 11 61.37 15.38 9.12
N PRO A 12 60.61 16.19 9.89
CA PRO A 12 61.19 17.26 10.69
C PRO A 12 62.18 16.74 11.73
N LYS A 13 63.31 17.43 11.88
CA LYS A 13 64.31 17.15 12.92
C LYS A 13 63.76 17.74 14.23
N THR A 14 63.42 16.89 15.19
CA THR A 14 62.93 17.32 16.51
C THR A 14 64.07 17.26 17.52
N ASP A 15 65.08 18.11 17.33
CA ASP A 15 65.93 18.54 18.42
C ASP A 15 65.33 19.82 19.03
N ASN A 16 65.38 19.93 20.36
CA ASN A 16 64.69 20.92 21.23
C ASN A 16 65.06 22.41 20.99
N THR A 17 65.47 22.78 19.78
CA THR A 17 65.80 24.13 19.36
C THR A 17 64.60 24.89 18.74
N GLY A 18 63.44 24.24 18.60
CA GLY A 18 62.19 24.89 18.15
C GLY A 18 62.18 25.31 16.67
N ARG A 19 63.09 24.79 15.84
CA ARG A 19 63.13 25.06 14.40
C ARG A 19 62.54 23.91 13.60
N ALA A 20 61.26 24.05 13.23
CA ALA A 20 60.52 23.09 12.42
C ALA A 20 60.81 23.19 10.90
N ASP A 21 61.84 23.91 10.45
CA ASP A 21 62.12 24.15 9.03
C ASP A 21 63.20 23.22 8.43
N MET A 22 63.75 22.29 9.21
CA MET A 22 64.84 21.38 8.82
C MET A 22 64.39 19.91 8.87
N CYS A 23 64.69 19.17 7.81
CA CYS A 23 64.47 17.73 7.72
C CYS A 23 65.63 16.96 8.37
N ALA A 24 65.40 15.73 8.83
CA ALA A 24 66.41 14.86 9.44
C ALA A 24 67.63 14.56 8.52
N CYS A 25 67.53 14.82 7.22
CA CYS A 25 68.63 14.74 6.26
C CYS A 25 69.40 16.07 6.05
N ASP A 26 69.26 17.04 6.96
CA ASP A 26 69.91 18.36 6.99
C ASP A 26 69.63 19.27 5.78
N HIS A 27 68.51 19.02 5.09
CA HIS A 27 67.98 19.91 4.07
C HIS A 27 66.71 20.62 4.56
N ARG A 28 66.50 21.86 4.10
CA ARG A 28 65.28 22.64 4.39
C ARG A 28 64.06 22.01 3.73
N VAL A 29 62.88 22.23 4.31
CA VAL A 29 61.60 21.70 3.78
C VAL A 29 61.38 22.04 2.31
N SER A 30 61.83 23.24 1.88
CA SER A 30 61.79 23.71 0.49
C SER A 30 62.50 22.78 -0.50
N ASN A 31 63.37 21.88 -0.02
CA ASN A 31 64.13 20.96 -0.85
C ASN A 31 63.45 19.58 -0.99
N HIS A 32 62.31 19.34 -0.30
CA HIS A 32 61.56 18.07 -0.28
C HIS A 32 60.22 18.10 -1.03
N GLY A 33 59.93 19.17 -1.75
CA GLY A 33 58.68 19.33 -2.49
C GLY A 33 58.87 20.05 -3.81
N ASP A 34 57.93 19.83 -4.71
CA ASP A 34 57.84 20.43 -6.05
C ASP A 34 58.22 21.93 -6.01
N PRO A 35 59.15 22.41 -6.86
CA PRO A 35 59.56 23.83 -6.89
C PRO A 35 58.42 24.84 -7.14
N ASN A 36 57.18 24.38 -7.32
CA ASN A 36 55.98 25.19 -7.52
C ASN A 36 55.03 25.25 -6.30
N CYS A 37 55.41 24.74 -5.12
CA CYS A 37 54.59 24.80 -3.91
C CYS A 37 54.43 26.26 -3.42
N THR A 38 53.19 26.77 -3.32
CA THR A 38 52.94 28.15 -2.87
C THR A 38 53.12 28.29 -1.35
N PRO A 39 53.42 29.49 -0.81
CA PRO A 39 53.53 29.71 0.63
C PRO A 39 52.26 29.33 1.42
N GLU A 40 51.09 29.43 0.78
CA GLU A 40 49.81 29.00 1.36
C GLU A 40 49.70 27.48 1.46
N GLU A 41 50.13 26.75 0.41
CA GLU A 41 50.12 25.29 0.39
C GLU A 41 51.11 24.69 1.41
N PHE A 42 52.21 25.41 1.68
CA PHE A 42 53.16 25.08 2.75
C PHE A 42 52.53 25.22 4.14
N ASN A 43 51.81 26.32 4.40
CA ASN A 43 51.17 26.56 5.70
C ASN A 43 50.01 25.57 5.96
N GLU A 44 49.23 25.21 4.94
CA GLU A 44 48.17 24.19 5.09
C GLU A 44 48.74 22.82 5.47
N ARG A 45 49.86 22.41 4.85
CA ARG A 45 50.53 21.16 5.19
C ARG A 45 51.10 21.22 6.61
N LEU A 46 51.62 22.36 7.05
CA LEU A 46 52.11 22.54 8.42
C LEU A 46 50.98 22.41 9.45
N GLU A 47 49.81 23.01 9.21
CA GLU A 47 48.64 22.89 10.10
C GLU A 47 48.12 21.45 10.20
N ILE A 48 48.08 20.72 9.08
CA ILE A 48 47.67 19.31 9.05
C ILE A 48 48.64 18.45 9.85
N ALA A 49 49.95 18.70 9.73
CA ALA A 49 50.96 18.00 10.52
C ALA A 49 50.79 18.25 12.03
N MET A 50 50.60 19.51 12.45
CA MET A 50 50.34 19.86 13.86
C MET A 50 49.05 19.24 14.40
N ARG A 51 48.04 19.04 13.55
CA ARG A 51 46.77 18.41 13.93
C ARG A 51 46.89 16.90 14.13
N ILE A 52 47.75 16.23 13.37
CA ILE A 52 48.09 14.82 13.59
C ILE A 52 48.76 14.66 14.96
N ASP A 53 49.72 15.52 15.30
CA ASP A 53 50.44 15.45 16.58
C ASP A 53 49.47 15.63 17.76
N LYS A 54 48.57 16.60 17.71
CA LYS A 54 47.53 16.77 18.76
C LYS A 54 46.61 15.55 18.90
N LEU A 55 46.27 14.88 17.80
CA LEU A 55 45.45 13.66 17.82
C LEU A 55 46.21 12.48 18.44
N LEU A 56 47.49 12.34 18.14
CA LEU A 56 48.35 11.31 18.73
C LEU A 56 48.61 11.59 20.21
N GLU A 57 48.82 12.84 20.59
CA GLU A 57 49.01 13.28 21.97
C GLU A 57 47.75 13.03 22.82
N ALA A 58 46.56 13.38 22.33
CA ALA A 58 45.29 13.09 23.00
C ALA A 58 45.03 11.59 23.20
N LYS A 59 45.66 10.73 22.40
CA LYS A 59 45.59 9.27 22.50
C LYS A 59 46.75 8.66 23.30
N GLY A 60 47.69 9.46 23.81
CA GLY A 60 48.88 9.00 24.50
C GLY A 60 49.89 8.26 23.60
N LYS A 61 49.81 8.49 22.28
CA LYS A 61 50.54 7.78 21.22
C LYS A 61 51.48 8.70 20.43
N LEU A 62 51.79 9.89 20.95
CA LEU A 62 52.63 10.89 20.27
C LEU A 62 54.03 10.35 19.90
N LEU A 63 54.57 9.44 20.70
CA LEU A 63 55.89 8.82 20.49
C LEU A 63 55.81 7.41 19.87
N ASP A 64 54.60 6.93 19.58
CA ASP A 64 54.35 5.61 18.97
C ASP A 64 54.25 5.79 17.44
N PHE A 65 55.41 5.93 16.80
CA PHE A 65 55.52 6.38 15.40
C PHE A 65 54.88 5.43 14.37
N GLU A 66 54.65 4.17 14.75
CA GLU A 66 53.99 3.14 13.92
C GLU A 66 52.47 3.09 14.13
N TYR A 67 51.94 3.83 15.11
CA TYR A 67 50.51 3.87 15.37
C TYR A 67 49.75 4.52 14.20
N GLU A 68 48.83 3.76 13.60
CA GLU A 68 47.94 4.24 12.55
C GLU A 68 46.48 3.92 12.88
N ASP A 69 45.66 4.96 12.92
CA ASP A 69 44.20 4.84 12.87
C ASP A 69 43.66 5.49 11.60
N GLU A 70 42.36 5.32 11.36
CA GLU A 70 41.72 5.77 10.12
C GLU A 70 41.81 7.30 9.92
N ASP A 71 41.79 8.08 10.99
CA ASP A 71 41.83 9.55 10.96
C ASP A 71 43.26 10.06 10.70
N VAL A 72 44.25 9.48 11.41
CA VAL A 72 45.68 9.78 11.20
C VAL A 72 46.12 9.38 9.80
N ARG A 73 45.69 8.21 9.31
CA ARG A 73 46.01 7.70 7.96
C ARG A 73 45.39 8.57 6.86
N LYS A 74 44.19 9.13 7.08
CA LYS A 74 43.56 10.11 6.17
C LYS A 74 44.33 11.43 6.12
N LEU A 75 44.71 11.99 7.27
CA LEU A 75 45.46 13.26 7.32
C LEU A 75 46.87 13.11 6.73
N ARG A 76 47.56 11.99 6.98
CA ARG A 76 48.87 11.68 6.36
C ARG A 76 48.78 11.50 4.85
N ARG A 77 47.67 10.96 4.33
CA ARG A 77 47.41 10.94 2.87
C ARG A 77 47.27 12.34 2.29
N ILE A 78 46.61 13.26 3.00
CA ILE A 78 46.46 14.65 2.52
C ILE A 78 47.83 15.35 2.43
N LEU A 79 48.73 15.11 3.39
CA LEU A 79 50.11 15.62 3.34
C LEU A 79 50.93 15.09 2.16
N THR A 80 50.64 13.86 1.71
CA THR A 80 51.40 13.16 0.66
C THR A 80 50.77 13.27 -0.73
N SER A 81 49.49 13.61 -0.83
CA SER A 81 48.75 13.70 -2.08
C SER A 81 48.65 15.16 -2.52
N GLY A 82 49.71 15.67 -3.15
CA GLY A 82 49.59 16.91 -3.92
C GLY A 82 48.52 16.71 -4.99
N ASN A 83 47.49 17.58 -4.96
CA ASN A 83 46.47 17.81 -5.98
C ASN A 83 45.07 17.15 -5.95
N ASP A 84 44.65 16.29 -5.02
CA ASP A 84 43.25 15.82 -5.07
C ASP A 84 42.65 15.43 -3.71
N ALA A 85 42.17 16.41 -2.93
CA ALA A 85 41.23 16.14 -1.84
C ALA A 85 40.46 17.39 -1.38
N ALA A 86 39.29 17.65 -1.99
CA ALA A 86 38.27 18.49 -1.39
C ALA A 86 37.46 17.69 -0.35
N PHE A 87 37.68 17.92 0.95
CA PHE A 87 36.70 17.58 1.99
C PHE A 87 36.67 18.61 3.15
N ILE A 88 35.56 19.36 3.22
CA ILE A 88 34.65 19.56 4.38
C ILE A 88 35.38 19.76 5.75
N ASN A 89 35.28 20.90 6.44
CA ASN A 89 34.08 21.34 7.19
C ASN A 89 34.28 22.74 7.88
N PRO A 90 33.34 23.23 8.73
CA PRO A 90 32.39 24.31 8.50
C PRO A 90 32.78 25.64 9.17
N SER A 91 32.01 26.70 8.86
CA SER A 91 31.86 27.95 9.64
C SER A 91 33.07 28.89 9.76
N LYS A 92 33.17 29.83 8.83
CA LYS A 92 33.21 31.30 9.07
C LYS A 92 33.32 32.03 7.72
N ARG A 93 32.36 32.91 7.44
CA ARG A 93 32.44 33.89 6.34
C ARG A 93 33.44 34.97 6.70
N LYS A 94 34.28 35.39 5.75
CA LYS A 94 34.48 36.81 5.41
C LYS A 94 34.92 36.93 3.95
N LEU A 95 34.35 37.93 3.29
CA LEU A 95 34.54 38.33 1.90
C LEU A 95 35.94 38.93 1.70
N GLU A 96 36.49 38.79 0.49
CA GLU A 96 37.01 39.90 -0.31
C GLU A 96 37.25 39.45 -1.77
N ASP A 97 36.33 39.90 -2.62
CA ASP A 97 36.40 40.46 -3.97
C ASP A 97 37.47 40.01 -4.98
N GLY A 98 36.96 39.64 -6.17
CA GLY A 98 37.72 39.45 -7.41
C GLY A 98 36.78 38.96 -8.52
N GLU A 99 36.33 39.89 -9.35
CA GLU A 99 35.26 39.80 -10.34
C GLU A 99 35.47 38.70 -11.40
N ASP A 100 34.45 37.85 -11.60
CA ASP A 100 33.91 37.51 -12.93
C ASP A 100 32.72 36.53 -12.81
N SER A 101 31.51 37.05 -13.04
CA SER A 101 30.42 36.39 -13.79
C SER A 101 29.09 37.05 -13.47
N ALA A 102 28.42 37.54 -14.51
CA ALA A 102 27.07 38.10 -14.39
C ALA A 102 26.13 37.13 -13.64
N PRO A 103 25.31 37.64 -12.70
CA PRO A 103 24.45 36.79 -11.86
C PRO A 103 23.44 36.03 -12.73
N ASN A 104 23.25 34.73 -12.43
CA ASN A 104 22.34 33.87 -13.18
C ASN A 104 20.90 34.45 -13.11
N PRO A 105 20.28 34.85 -14.24
CA PRO A 105 18.98 35.52 -14.26
C PRO A 105 17.87 34.71 -13.58
N ARG A 106 17.99 33.37 -13.60
CA ARG A 106 17.04 32.47 -12.92
C ARG A 106 17.22 32.45 -11.41
N LYS A 107 18.44 32.63 -10.91
CA LYS A 107 18.72 32.73 -9.47
C LYS A 107 18.16 34.06 -8.94
N ILE A 108 18.41 35.16 -9.65
CA ILE A 108 17.86 36.50 -9.33
C ILE A 108 16.33 36.43 -9.28
N LYS A 109 15.70 35.84 -10.31
CA LYS A 109 14.24 35.70 -10.38
C LYS A 109 13.66 34.85 -9.24
N LEU A 110 14.34 33.77 -8.85
CA LEU A 110 13.94 32.90 -7.72
C LEU A 110 14.22 33.51 -6.35
N GLU A 111 15.07 34.54 -6.23
CA GLU A 111 15.32 35.31 -5.00
C GLU A 111 14.35 36.50 -4.88
N GLU A 112 13.88 37.04 -6.00
CA GLU A 112 12.93 38.16 -6.05
C GLU A 112 11.45 37.73 -5.99
N GLU A 113 11.10 36.51 -6.40
CA GLU A 113 9.70 36.06 -6.38
C GLU A 113 9.14 35.92 -4.94
N PRO A 114 8.01 36.57 -4.61
CA PRO A 114 7.38 36.43 -3.29
C PRO A 114 6.92 34.99 -3.05
N LEU A 115 7.09 34.50 -1.82
CA LEU A 115 6.61 33.18 -1.40
C LEU A 115 5.07 33.16 -1.45
N SER A 116 4.50 32.63 -2.53
CA SER A 116 3.06 32.40 -2.63
C SER A 116 2.69 31.18 -1.77
N ILE A 117 2.15 31.44 -0.58
CA ILE A 117 1.60 30.43 0.32
C ILE A 117 0.08 30.63 0.33
N PRO A 118 -0.72 29.63 -0.08
CA PRO A 118 -2.17 29.70 0.05
C PRO A 118 -2.54 29.86 1.53
N GLU A 119 -3.13 30.99 1.88
CA GLU A 119 -3.48 31.31 3.26
C GLU A 119 -4.77 30.61 3.67
N LYS A 120 -4.79 30.04 4.88
CA LYS A 120 -5.98 29.38 5.41
C LYS A 120 -6.97 30.42 5.95
N PRO A 121 -8.29 30.19 5.86
CA PRO A 121 -9.31 31.12 6.38
C PRO A 121 -9.07 31.53 7.83
N ALA A 122 -8.69 30.59 8.71
CA ALA A 122 -8.37 30.89 10.11
C ALA A 122 -7.25 31.92 10.30
N VAL A 123 -6.21 31.87 9.46
CA VAL A 123 -5.05 32.79 9.54
C VAL A 123 -5.44 34.16 9.01
N ALA A 124 -6.21 34.20 7.93
CA ALA A 124 -6.75 35.44 7.36
C ALA A 124 -7.67 36.14 8.36
N GLU A 125 -8.63 35.42 8.95
CA GLU A 125 -9.58 35.99 9.93
C GLU A 125 -8.88 36.49 11.21
N GLU A 126 -7.81 35.82 11.68
CA GLU A 126 -7.02 36.32 12.82
C GLU A 126 -6.26 37.60 12.47
N ARG A 127 -5.65 37.65 11.29
CA ARG A 127 -4.94 38.84 10.81
C ARG A 127 -5.87 40.04 10.61
N GLU A 128 -7.09 39.79 10.16
CA GLU A 128 -8.15 40.80 9.99
C GLU A 128 -8.81 41.21 11.32
N GLY A 129 -8.43 40.58 12.44
CA GLY A 129 -8.99 40.87 13.76
C GLY A 129 -10.42 40.37 13.97
N ILE A 130 -10.92 39.50 13.08
CA ILE A 130 -12.25 38.88 13.17
C ILE A 130 -12.27 37.85 14.32
N ILE A 131 -11.16 37.13 14.51
CA ILE A 131 -10.95 36.21 15.62
C ILE A 131 -9.72 36.58 16.43
N GLU A 132 -9.76 36.30 17.73
CA GLU A 132 -8.65 36.50 18.66
C GLU A 132 -8.42 35.23 19.49
N MET A 133 -7.18 34.76 19.60
CA MET A 133 -6.79 33.65 20.47
C MET A 133 -6.51 34.14 21.88
N LYS A 134 -7.34 33.75 22.86
CA LYS A 134 -7.15 34.13 24.27
C LYS A 134 -6.89 32.92 25.14
N VAL A 135 -5.86 33.03 25.98
CA VAL A 135 -5.69 32.14 27.13
C VAL A 135 -6.48 32.73 28.29
N ILE A 136 -7.35 31.90 28.87
CA ILE A 136 -8.37 32.27 29.84
C ILE A 136 -8.20 31.36 31.05
N THR A 137 -8.16 31.95 32.23
CA THR A 137 -8.11 31.25 33.50
C THR A 137 -9.25 31.70 34.39
N ASN A 138 -9.64 30.88 35.37
CA ASN A 138 -10.64 31.31 36.34
C ASN A 138 -10.00 32.16 37.45
N ASP A 139 -9.83 33.45 37.17
CA ASP A 139 -9.35 34.48 38.10
C ASP A 139 -10.50 35.25 38.80
N ASN A 140 -11.74 34.82 38.61
CA ASN A 140 -12.99 35.49 39.02
C ASN A 140 -13.20 36.90 38.42
N THR A 141 -12.45 37.30 37.39
CA THR A 141 -12.77 38.53 36.67
C THR A 141 -14.03 38.33 35.83
N MET A 142 -14.87 39.37 35.77
CA MET A 142 -16.13 39.29 35.03
C MET A 142 -15.90 38.91 33.55
N ASP A 143 -14.82 39.42 32.95
CA ASP A 143 -14.49 39.19 31.56
C ASP A 143 -14.08 37.74 31.27
N ASN A 144 -13.23 37.13 32.10
CA ASN A 144 -12.85 35.74 31.94
C ASN A 144 -14.01 34.80 32.28
N LEU A 145 -14.85 35.14 33.27
CA LEU A 145 -16.06 34.37 33.58
C LEU A 145 -17.05 34.36 32.42
N ILE A 146 -17.24 35.48 31.71
CA ILE A 146 -18.08 35.53 30.50
C ILE A 146 -17.53 34.59 29.43
N LEU A 147 -16.22 34.65 29.16
CA LEU A 147 -15.60 33.82 28.12
C LEU A 147 -15.61 32.32 28.49
N LEU A 148 -15.30 31.96 29.74
CA LEU A 148 -15.40 30.59 30.24
C LEU A 148 -16.83 30.06 30.17
N THR A 149 -17.82 30.91 30.45
CA THR A 149 -19.24 30.56 30.31
C THR A 149 -19.61 30.28 28.84
N SER A 150 -19.14 31.12 27.92
CA SER A 150 -19.33 30.90 26.48
C SER A 150 -18.63 29.61 26.01
N LEU A 151 -17.41 29.34 26.48
CA LEU A 151 -16.66 28.13 26.16
C LEU A 151 -17.36 26.87 26.70
N LYS A 152 -17.82 26.90 27.96
CA LYS A 152 -18.60 25.80 28.56
C LYS A 152 -19.83 25.46 27.72
N ASN A 153 -20.55 26.47 27.24
CA ASN A 153 -21.74 26.27 26.39
C ASN A 153 -21.36 25.70 25.01
N CYS A 154 -20.23 26.11 24.45
CA CYS A 154 -19.65 25.55 23.24
C CYS A 154 -19.32 24.05 23.45
N ILE A 155 -18.59 23.69 24.51
CA ILE A 155 -18.23 22.30 24.84
C ILE A 155 -19.48 21.45 25.05
N ARG A 156 -20.47 21.93 25.81
CA ARG A 156 -21.73 21.20 26.05
C ARG A 156 -22.49 20.91 24.77
N THR A 157 -22.50 21.86 23.82
CA THR A 157 -23.18 21.68 22.53
C THR A 157 -22.46 20.64 21.66
N GLN A 158 -21.11 20.66 21.66
CA GLN A 158 -20.31 19.76 20.84
C GLN A 158 -20.15 18.35 21.45
N LEU A 159 -20.30 18.22 22.78
CA LEU A 159 -20.17 16.96 23.51
C LEU A 159 -21.45 16.69 24.34
N PRO A 160 -22.61 16.41 23.70
CA PRO A 160 -23.92 16.33 24.36
C PRO A 160 -24.04 15.15 25.33
N ASN A 161 -23.22 14.11 25.16
CA ASN A 161 -23.23 12.92 26.02
C ASN A 161 -22.45 13.13 27.33
N MET A 162 -21.70 14.23 27.48
CA MET A 162 -20.98 14.51 28.72
C MET A 162 -21.86 15.29 29.72
N PRO A 163 -21.88 14.91 31.01
CA PRO A 163 -22.69 15.59 32.01
C PRO A 163 -22.35 17.08 32.11
N ALA A 164 -23.37 17.93 32.11
CA ALA A 164 -23.19 19.39 32.16
C ALA A 164 -22.43 19.84 33.42
N GLU A 165 -22.66 19.16 34.55
CA GLU A 165 -21.94 19.41 35.82
C GLU A 165 -20.46 19.08 35.70
N TYR A 166 -20.12 18.00 35.00
CA TYR A 166 -18.75 17.57 34.77
C TYR A 166 -17.96 18.59 33.94
N ILE A 167 -18.56 19.04 32.82
CA ILE A 167 -18.00 20.09 31.96
C ILE A 167 -17.83 21.39 32.75
N THR A 168 -18.86 21.79 33.48
CA THR A 168 -18.85 23.00 34.32
C THR A 168 -17.70 22.96 35.32
N ARG A 169 -17.57 21.86 36.05
CA ARG A 169 -16.54 21.68 37.07
C ARG A 169 -15.14 21.85 36.50
N LEU A 170 -14.85 21.24 35.35
CA LEU A 170 -13.51 21.27 34.76
C LEU A 170 -13.19 22.60 34.06
N VAL A 171 -14.16 23.23 33.40
CA VAL A 171 -13.95 24.52 32.72
C VAL A 171 -13.72 25.65 33.73
N TYR A 172 -14.38 25.63 34.89
CA TYR A 172 -14.18 26.64 35.95
C TYR A 172 -13.15 26.23 37.01
N ASP A 173 -12.52 25.06 36.94
CA ASP A 173 -11.50 24.67 37.90
C ASP A 173 -10.27 25.58 37.74
N ARG A 174 -9.84 26.21 38.84
CA ARG A 174 -8.68 27.13 38.85
C ARG A 174 -7.36 26.45 38.50
N LYS A 175 -7.29 25.12 38.55
CA LYS A 175 -6.13 24.32 38.11
C LYS A 175 -6.10 24.10 36.60
N HIS A 176 -7.18 24.42 35.89
CA HIS A 176 -7.26 24.33 34.43
C HIS A 176 -7.12 25.71 33.81
N GLN A 177 -6.60 25.71 32.59
CA GLN A 177 -6.56 26.87 31.72
C GLN A 177 -7.29 26.53 30.44
N SER A 178 -7.80 27.53 29.75
CA SER A 178 -8.46 27.34 28.46
C SER A 178 -7.90 28.31 27.44
N MET A 179 -7.59 27.84 26.26
CA MET A 179 -7.34 28.71 25.12
C MET A 179 -8.56 28.69 24.21
N ALA A 180 -9.14 29.86 23.94
CA ALA A 180 -10.37 30.00 23.20
C ALA A 180 -10.21 30.91 21.98
N ILE A 181 -10.99 30.61 20.94
CA ILE A 181 -11.19 31.45 19.78
C ILE A 181 -12.35 32.38 20.07
N VAL A 182 -12.06 33.66 20.27
CA VAL A 182 -13.04 34.70 20.57
C VAL A 182 -13.35 35.46 19.28
N LYS A 183 -14.63 35.49 18.92
CA LYS A 183 -15.19 36.30 17.84
C LYS A 183 -15.95 37.49 18.43
N GLU A 184 -16.34 38.44 17.59
CA GLU A 184 -17.14 39.63 17.91
C GLU A 184 -18.10 39.45 19.12
N ARG A 185 -18.15 40.47 20.00
CA ARG A 185 -18.99 40.49 21.23
C ARG A 185 -18.67 39.40 22.26
N LYS A 186 -17.39 39.06 22.46
CA LYS A 186 -16.93 38.07 23.46
C LYS A 186 -17.53 36.66 23.24
N ARG A 187 -17.87 36.32 22.00
CA ARG A 187 -18.45 35.01 21.66
C ARG A 187 -17.34 33.98 21.42
N VAL A 188 -17.34 32.89 22.17
CA VAL A 188 -16.40 31.78 21.96
C VAL A 188 -16.95 30.82 20.91
N VAL A 189 -16.17 30.57 19.85
CA VAL A 189 -16.54 29.65 18.74
C VAL A 189 -15.79 28.31 18.78
N GLY A 190 -14.80 28.19 19.64
CA GLY A 190 -14.03 26.97 19.90
C GLY A 190 -13.03 27.19 21.03
N GLY A 191 -12.54 26.11 21.62
CA GLY A 191 -11.53 26.20 22.66
C GLY A 191 -10.90 24.85 23.03
N ILE A 192 -9.72 24.93 23.65
CA ILE A 192 -9.01 23.82 24.28
C ILE A 192 -8.89 24.12 25.77
N THR A 193 -9.45 23.25 26.61
CA THR A 193 -9.23 23.28 28.06
C THR A 193 -8.13 22.27 28.40
N PHE A 194 -7.11 22.71 29.13
CA PHE A 194 -5.94 21.92 29.47
C PHE A 194 -5.49 22.15 30.90
N ARG A 195 -4.72 21.20 31.43
CA ARG A 195 -4.12 21.24 32.77
C ARG A 195 -2.61 21.14 32.67
N LEU A 196 -1.91 21.96 33.45
CA LEU A 196 -0.46 22.05 33.45
C LEU A 196 0.16 21.22 34.57
N PHE A 197 1.23 20.50 34.25
CA PHE A 197 2.09 19.78 35.17
C PHE A 197 3.54 20.22 34.91
N SER A 198 3.87 21.44 35.36
CA SER A 198 5.14 22.11 35.04
C SER A 198 6.36 21.32 35.52
N GLU A 199 6.26 20.64 36.66
CA GLU A 199 7.33 19.78 37.20
C GLU A 199 7.71 18.63 36.24
N ASN A 200 6.72 18.07 35.54
CA ASN A 200 6.88 16.97 34.60
C ASN A 200 7.04 17.44 33.14
N GLN A 201 7.06 18.76 32.89
CA GLN A 201 7.07 19.36 31.56
C GLN A 201 5.94 18.83 30.67
N LEU A 202 4.78 18.57 31.27
CA LEU A 202 3.63 17.87 30.71
C LEU A 202 2.37 18.74 30.80
N ALA A 203 1.52 18.68 29.78
CA ALA A 203 0.17 19.25 29.84
C ALA A 203 -0.88 18.24 29.32
N GLU A 204 -1.99 18.13 30.04
CA GLU A 204 -3.13 17.30 29.70
C GLU A 204 -4.18 18.13 28.97
N ILE A 205 -4.59 17.72 27.77
CA ILE A 205 -5.76 18.29 27.09
C ILE A 205 -7.00 17.54 27.57
N VAL A 206 -7.90 18.29 28.20
CA VAL A 206 -9.15 17.79 28.80
C VAL A 206 -10.32 17.95 27.84
N PHE A 207 -10.42 19.09 27.17
CA PHE A 207 -11.42 19.33 26.13
C PHE A 207 -10.77 19.98 24.93
N CYS A 208 -11.21 19.62 23.73
CA CYS A 208 -10.82 20.29 22.49
C CYS A 208 -12.02 20.30 21.54
N VAL A 209 -12.65 21.47 21.37
CA VAL A 209 -13.89 21.61 20.58
C VAL A 209 -13.85 22.82 19.67
N VAL A 210 -14.55 22.73 18.54
CA VAL A 210 -14.85 23.85 17.64
C VAL A 210 -16.29 23.67 17.18
N ASN A 211 -17.07 24.76 17.15
CA ASN A 211 -18.44 24.73 16.65
C ASN A 211 -18.50 24.14 15.24
N SER A 212 -19.48 23.26 14.99
CA SER A 212 -19.56 22.44 13.79
C SER A 212 -19.64 23.25 12.49
N ASP A 213 -20.26 24.43 12.52
CA ASP A 213 -20.39 25.37 11.40
C ASP A 213 -19.06 26.07 11.03
N GLU A 214 -18.12 26.13 11.97
CA GLU A 214 -16.83 26.83 11.80
C GLU A 214 -15.65 25.85 11.59
N GLN A 215 -15.87 24.53 11.67
CA GLN A 215 -14.82 23.51 11.54
C GLN A 215 -14.13 23.54 10.16
N ALA A 216 -14.87 23.82 9.09
CA ALA A 216 -14.35 23.87 7.71
C ALA A 216 -13.28 24.96 7.50
N LYS A 217 -13.21 25.97 8.37
CA LYS A 217 -12.23 27.07 8.29
C LYS A 217 -10.84 26.72 8.81
N GLY A 218 -10.69 25.53 9.40
CA GLY A 218 -9.41 25.04 9.91
C GLY A 218 -9.03 25.56 11.32
N TYR A 219 -10.00 26.12 12.05
CA TYR A 219 -9.82 26.65 13.41
C TYR A 219 -9.20 25.64 14.39
N GLY A 220 -9.53 24.35 14.31
CA GLY A 220 -9.01 23.33 15.22
C GLY A 220 -7.48 23.18 15.14
N SER A 221 -6.94 23.01 13.94
CA SER A 221 -5.47 22.94 13.74
C SER A 221 -4.78 24.27 14.03
N HIS A 222 -5.44 25.38 13.72
CA HIS A 222 -4.91 26.72 13.99
C HIS A 222 -4.76 26.96 15.49
N MET A 223 -5.80 26.66 16.27
CA MET A 223 -5.80 26.70 17.73
C MET A 223 -4.76 25.74 18.32
N MET A 224 -4.64 24.51 17.82
CA MET A 224 -3.61 23.57 18.31
C MET A 224 -2.18 24.10 18.10
N ASN A 225 -1.90 24.80 17.00
CA ASN A 225 -0.58 25.41 16.78
C ASN A 225 -0.29 26.55 17.77
N HIS A 226 -1.28 27.41 18.02
CA HIS A 226 -1.20 28.44 19.06
C HIS A 226 -0.99 27.84 20.45
N LEU A 227 -1.63 26.71 20.75
CA LEU A 227 -1.48 26.01 22.03
C LEU A 227 -0.04 25.56 22.22
N LYS A 228 0.52 24.92 21.19
CA LYS A 228 1.88 24.41 21.23
C LYS A 228 2.90 25.52 21.41
N ASP A 229 2.75 26.62 20.67
CA ASP A 229 3.62 27.79 20.85
C ASP A 229 3.49 28.37 22.26
N HIS A 230 2.26 28.54 22.77
CA HIS A 230 2.02 29.04 24.12
C HIS A 230 2.66 28.13 25.20
N LEU A 231 2.37 26.83 25.17
CA LEU A 231 2.86 25.86 26.15
C LEU A 231 4.37 25.70 26.12
N LYS A 232 4.96 25.69 24.94
CA LYS A 232 6.41 25.58 24.75
C LYS A 232 7.14 26.86 25.17
N ASP A 233 6.68 28.01 24.70
CA ASP A 233 7.43 29.27 24.82
C ASP A 233 7.18 29.99 26.15
N LYS A 234 5.98 29.87 26.73
CA LYS A 234 5.64 30.51 28.01
C LYS A 234 5.70 29.56 29.20
N GLU A 235 5.27 28.30 29.04
CA GLU A 235 5.11 27.35 30.14
C GLU A 235 6.22 26.29 30.21
N GLY A 236 7.15 26.26 29.24
CA GLY A 236 8.27 25.30 29.22
C GLY A 236 7.88 23.83 29.05
N ILE A 237 6.67 23.56 28.53
CA ILE A 237 6.12 22.22 28.37
C ILE A 237 6.72 21.54 27.13
N LYS A 238 7.03 20.24 27.26
CA LYS A 238 7.58 19.42 26.18
C LYS A 238 6.60 18.38 25.65
N TYR A 239 5.67 17.94 26.49
CA TYR A 239 4.76 16.86 26.19
C TYR A 239 3.31 17.30 26.36
N LEU A 240 2.51 16.98 25.37
CA LEU A 240 1.05 17.07 25.41
C LEU A 240 0.48 15.67 25.49
N MET A 241 -0.49 15.45 26.37
CA MET A 241 -1.19 14.17 26.46
C MET A 241 -2.69 14.38 26.53
N THR A 242 -3.45 13.41 26.03
CA THR A 242 -4.91 13.46 26.03
C THR A 242 -5.49 12.06 25.89
N TYR A 243 -6.69 11.87 26.42
CA TYR A 243 -7.55 10.73 26.10
C TYR A 243 -8.48 11.14 24.96
N ALA A 244 -8.27 10.57 23.78
CA ALA A 244 -9.04 10.88 22.59
C ALA A 244 -10.06 9.76 22.32
N ASP A 245 -11.31 10.15 22.05
CA ASP A 245 -12.29 9.22 21.50
C ASP A 245 -11.92 8.79 20.06
N ASN A 246 -12.58 7.74 19.57
CA ASN A 246 -12.33 7.18 18.25
C ASN A 246 -12.57 8.18 17.09
N HIS A 247 -13.45 9.17 17.28
CA HIS A 247 -13.77 10.19 16.28
C HIS A 247 -12.70 11.30 16.22
N ALA A 248 -12.02 11.59 17.33
CA ALA A 248 -11.02 12.64 17.46
C ALA A 248 -9.58 12.16 17.18
N MET A 249 -9.31 10.86 17.22
CA MET A 249 -7.95 10.30 16.99
C MET A 249 -7.31 10.81 15.68
N GLY A 250 -8.08 10.90 14.59
CA GLY A 250 -7.58 11.38 13.30
C GLY A 250 -7.13 12.84 13.34
N PHE A 251 -7.82 13.69 14.10
CA PHE A 251 -7.44 15.08 14.33
C PHE A 251 -6.15 15.18 15.13
N PHE A 252 -6.02 14.44 16.24
CA PHE A 252 -4.82 14.47 17.06
C PHE A 252 -3.59 13.91 16.31
N LYS A 253 -3.73 12.83 15.53
CA LYS A 253 -2.64 12.30 14.67
C LYS A 253 -2.13 13.35 13.67
N LYS A 254 -3.03 14.07 12.99
CA LYS A 254 -2.65 15.16 12.07
C LYS A 254 -1.91 16.30 12.76
N ASN A 255 -2.15 16.48 14.05
CA ASN A 255 -1.45 17.45 14.88
C ASN A 255 -0.27 16.81 15.65
N GLY A 256 0.28 15.69 15.22
CA GLY A 256 1.53 15.13 15.74
C GLY A 256 1.40 14.37 17.07
N PHE A 257 0.21 13.90 17.41
CA PHE A 257 0.00 12.94 18.50
C PHE A 257 0.17 11.50 18.01
N THR A 258 0.68 10.63 18.87
CA THR A 258 0.87 9.19 18.65
C THR A 258 0.30 8.39 19.81
N THR A 259 -0.09 7.14 19.57
CA THR A 259 -0.47 6.18 20.62
C THR A 259 0.75 5.49 21.24
N ASP A 260 1.93 5.66 20.64
CA ASP A 260 3.20 5.19 21.18
C ASP A 260 3.71 6.17 22.25
N ILE A 261 3.46 5.83 23.52
CA ILE A 261 3.78 6.69 24.66
C ILE A 261 5.25 6.49 25.03
N THR A 262 6.11 7.39 24.56
CA THR A 262 7.54 7.38 24.87
C THR A 262 7.89 7.98 26.23
N LEU A 263 6.93 8.59 26.93
CA LEU A 263 7.14 9.18 28.25
C LEU A 263 7.04 8.10 29.33
N GLU A 264 7.99 8.09 30.27
CA GLU A 264 8.03 7.11 31.36
C GLU A 264 6.72 7.12 32.16
N ARG A 265 6.16 5.92 32.40
CA ARG A 265 4.83 5.74 33.01
C ARG A 265 4.68 6.46 34.36
N SER A 266 5.74 6.47 35.17
CA SER A 266 5.80 7.15 36.48
C SER A 266 5.50 8.66 36.39
N LEU A 267 5.79 9.29 35.25
CA LEU A 267 5.66 10.73 35.06
C LEU A 267 4.25 11.19 34.66
N TRP A 268 3.34 10.27 34.33
CA TRP A 268 2.00 10.65 33.83
C TRP A 268 0.83 9.81 34.37
N VAL A 269 1.04 8.56 34.80
CA VAL A 269 -0.05 7.61 35.14
C VAL A 269 -0.90 8.04 36.34
N HIS A 270 -0.40 8.92 37.21
CA HIS A 270 -1.15 9.48 38.35
C HIS A 270 -1.63 10.92 38.14
N PHE A 271 -1.27 11.52 37.00
CA PHE A 271 -1.56 12.92 36.70
C PHE A 271 -2.69 13.07 35.69
N ILE A 272 -2.75 12.16 34.72
CA ILE A 272 -3.76 12.13 33.66
C ILE A 272 -4.89 11.21 34.09
N LYS A 273 -6.14 11.65 33.92
CA LYS A 273 -7.30 10.83 34.29
C LYS A 273 -7.63 9.84 33.19
N ASP A 274 -7.84 8.59 33.58
CA ASP A 274 -8.34 7.55 32.68
C ASP A 274 -9.83 7.78 32.35
N TYR A 275 -10.18 7.59 31.09
CA TYR A 275 -11.55 7.64 30.60
C TYR A 275 -11.87 6.32 29.90
N ASP A 276 -12.95 5.67 30.33
CA ASP A 276 -13.46 4.46 29.69
C ASP A 276 -13.79 4.76 28.21
N GLU A 277 -13.44 3.84 27.32
CA GLU A 277 -13.64 3.93 25.86
C GLU A 277 -12.81 4.99 25.10
N ALA A 278 -11.82 5.64 25.74
CA ALA A 278 -10.90 6.58 25.08
C ALA A 278 -9.47 6.03 24.95
N THR A 279 -8.75 6.43 23.90
CA THR A 279 -7.35 6.02 23.67
C THR A 279 -6.39 7.13 24.13
N ILE A 280 -5.41 6.77 24.95
CA ILE A 280 -4.36 7.71 25.36
C ILE A 280 -3.44 8.05 24.18
N MET A 281 -3.12 9.33 24.03
CA MET A 281 -2.24 9.83 22.97
C MET A 281 -1.23 10.85 23.51
N GLN A 282 0.00 10.81 23.00
CA GLN A 282 1.10 11.72 23.35
C GLN A 282 1.56 12.52 22.13
N CYS A 283 1.83 13.81 22.29
CA CYS A 283 2.57 14.64 21.34
C CYS A 283 3.85 15.19 21.99
N LYS A 284 5.01 14.83 21.43
CA LYS A 284 6.32 15.40 21.80
C LYS A 284 6.59 16.65 20.95
N MET A 285 6.62 17.81 21.59
CA MET A 285 6.82 19.09 20.89
C MET A 285 8.30 19.34 20.58
N ILE A 286 8.59 19.63 19.31
CA ILE A 286 9.88 20.13 18.84
C ILE A 286 10.08 21.58 19.32
N GLN A 287 11.04 21.77 20.21
CA GLN A 287 11.27 23.04 20.92
C GLN A 287 11.79 24.17 20.02
N LYS A 288 12.42 23.84 18.89
CA LYS A 288 13.02 24.83 17.96
C LYS A 288 12.04 25.36 16.91
N VAL A 289 10.81 24.86 16.86
CA VAL A 289 9.83 25.19 15.83
C VAL A 289 8.79 26.15 16.39
N GLN A 290 8.43 27.17 15.61
CA GLN A 290 7.24 28.01 15.85
C GLN A 290 6.09 27.45 15.01
N TYR A 291 5.12 26.83 15.68
CA TYR A 291 4.04 26.07 15.04
C TYR A 291 3.07 26.96 14.28
N THR A 292 2.82 28.18 14.75
CA THR A 292 2.02 29.20 14.04
C THR A 292 2.63 29.60 12.69
N ARG A 293 3.94 29.45 12.51
CA ARG A 293 4.66 29.74 11.25
C ARG A 293 5.07 28.50 10.46
N LEU A 294 4.53 27.33 10.80
CA LEU A 294 4.98 26.06 10.23
C LEU A 294 4.91 26.04 8.68
N GLN A 295 3.84 26.58 8.10
CA GLN A 295 3.68 26.64 6.64
C GLN A 295 4.75 27.51 5.98
N GLU A 296 5.09 28.64 6.59
CA GLU A 296 6.14 29.54 6.11
C GLU A 296 7.52 28.88 6.21
N ILE A 297 7.82 28.24 7.33
CA ILE A 297 9.08 27.52 7.56
C ILE A 297 9.27 26.44 6.48
N LEU A 298 8.23 25.64 6.19
CA LEU A 298 8.28 24.61 5.17
C LEU A 298 8.45 25.18 3.76
N ALA A 299 7.76 26.28 3.44
CA ALA A 299 7.87 26.94 2.14
C ALA A 299 9.28 27.53 1.94
N ARG A 300 9.86 28.16 2.97
CA ARG A 300 11.25 28.66 2.96
C ARG A 300 12.26 27.53 2.80
N GLN A 301 12.09 26.40 3.49
CA GLN A 301 12.95 25.23 3.33
C GLN A 301 12.90 24.68 1.90
N LYS A 302 11.71 24.55 1.33
CA LYS A 302 11.53 24.10 -0.06
C LYS A 302 12.20 25.04 -1.06
N ARG A 303 12.06 26.35 -0.87
CA ARG A 303 12.71 27.38 -1.71
C ARG A 303 14.23 27.35 -1.57
N ALA A 304 14.76 27.22 -0.34
CA ALA A 304 16.19 27.13 -0.11
C ALA A 304 16.82 25.92 -0.84
N ILE A 305 16.12 24.78 -0.85
CA ILE A 305 16.54 23.60 -1.61
C ILE A 305 16.54 23.90 -3.12
N GLN A 306 15.52 24.57 -3.64
CA GLN A 306 15.42 24.94 -5.06
C GLN A 306 16.52 25.93 -5.49
N ILE A 307 16.85 26.90 -4.65
CA ILE A 307 17.97 27.83 -4.89
C ILE A 307 19.28 27.05 -4.95
N LYS A 308 19.54 26.17 -3.98
CA LYS A 308 20.76 25.34 -3.97
C LYS A 308 20.88 24.43 -5.19
N LEU A 309 19.76 23.91 -5.69
CA LEU A 309 19.72 23.14 -6.94
C LEU A 309 20.03 24.01 -8.17
N THR A 310 19.61 25.27 -8.16
CA THR A 310 19.84 26.24 -9.24
C THR A 310 21.28 26.76 -9.25
N GLU A 311 21.88 26.98 -8.08
CA GLU A 311 23.29 27.36 -7.92
C GLU A 311 24.25 26.28 -8.44
N ARG A 312 23.91 25.01 -8.24
CA ARG A 312 24.72 23.88 -8.72
C ARG A 312 24.59 23.62 -10.23
N ARG A 313 23.75 24.39 -10.93
CA ARG A 313 23.46 24.22 -12.36
C ARG A 313 24.33 25.18 -13.18
N LYS A 314 25.40 24.70 -13.83
CA LYS A 314 26.18 25.52 -14.78
C LYS A 314 25.27 26.01 -15.92
N GLN A 315 25.44 27.27 -16.35
CA GLN A 315 24.69 27.87 -17.45
C GLN A 315 24.92 27.05 -18.73
N ALA A 316 23.85 26.60 -19.38
CA ALA A 316 23.95 25.82 -20.61
C ALA A 316 24.17 26.76 -21.80
N THR A 317 25.39 26.84 -22.32
CA THR A 317 25.69 27.52 -23.58
C THR A 317 24.92 26.82 -24.70
N THR A 318 24.09 27.55 -25.44
CA THR A 318 23.25 26.98 -26.51
C THR A 318 23.91 27.23 -27.86
N TYR A 319 24.45 26.17 -28.47
CA TYR A 319 25.10 26.25 -29.79
C TYR A 319 24.09 26.02 -30.92
N LYS A 320 24.31 26.65 -32.09
CA LYS A 320 23.49 26.42 -33.29
C LYS A 320 23.57 24.94 -33.71
N GLY A 321 22.42 24.37 -34.09
CA GLY A 321 22.31 22.95 -34.46
C GLY A 321 23.17 22.56 -35.66
N ILE A 322 23.69 21.34 -35.65
CA ILE A 322 24.61 20.80 -36.67
C ILE A 322 23.87 20.60 -37.99
N GLN A 323 24.21 21.43 -38.99
CA GLN A 323 23.47 21.50 -40.26
C GLN A 323 23.77 20.36 -41.24
N ILE A 324 24.86 19.60 -41.03
CA ILE A 324 25.36 18.60 -41.98
C ILE A 324 24.42 17.39 -42.18
N PHE A 325 23.50 17.15 -41.24
CA PHE A 325 22.52 16.07 -41.30
C PHE A 325 21.19 16.47 -41.94
N HIS A 326 20.94 17.78 -42.14
CA HIS A 326 19.67 18.28 -42.66
C HIS A 326 19.42 17.93 -44.15
N LYS A 327 20.43 17.43 -44.87
CA LYS A 327 20.34 17.03 -46.29
C LYS A 327 20.86 15.62 -46.57
N ASN A 328 21.05 14.76 -45.56
CA ASN A 328 21.62 13.41 -45.71
C ASN A 328 23.01 13.36 -46.39
N ILE A 329 23.79 14.44 -46.32
CA ILE A 329 25.08 14.56 -47.03
C ILE A 329 26.18 13.72 -46.35
N ALA A 330 26.12 13.52 -45.03
CA ALA A 330 27.07 12.70 -44.29
C ALA A 330 26.36 11.80 -43.27
N LYS A 331 26.83 10.55 -43.14
CA LYS A 331 26.31 9.57 -42.16
C LYS A 331 26.90 9.73 -40.76
N SER A 332 28.02 10.44 -40.63
CA SER A 332 28.71 10.66 -39.35
C SER A 332 29.47 11.99 -39.39
N VAL A 333 29.64 12.62 -38.24
CA VAL A 333 30.54 13.77 -38.04
C VAL A 333 31.50 13.46 -36.91
N ASP A 334 32.73 13.95 -37.03
CA ASP A 334 33.72 13.87 -35.97
C ASP A 334 33.24 14.70 -34.76
N PRO A 335 33.04 14.09 -33.58
CA PRO A 335 32.60 14.81 -32.39
C PRO A 335 33.54 15.96 -31.98
N MET A 336 34.85 15.85 -32.25
CA MET A 336 35.82 16.90 -31.94
C MET A 336 35.69 18.12 -32.85
N SER A 337 34.99 18.01 -33.98
CA SER A 337 34.70 19.13 -34.87
C SER A 337 33.46 19.93 -34.43
N ILE A 338 32.74 19.52 -33.38
CA ILE A 338 31.57 20.22 -32.85
C ILE A 338 32.01 21.09 -31.67
N GLN A 339 31.89 22.41 -31.85
CA GLN A 339 32.43 23.38 -30.89
C GLN A 339 31.89 23.20 -29.46
N GLY A 340 30.58 22.96 -29.30
CA GLY A 340 29.99 22.71 -27.98
C GLY A 340 30.46 21.41 -27.31
N ILE A 341 30.84 20.39 -28.09
CA ILE A 341 31.41 19.14 -27.56
C ILE A 341 32.85 19.38 -27.12
N LYS A 342 33.64 20.04 -27.97
CA LYS A 342 35.03 20.40 -27.67
C LYS A 342 35.15 21.29 -26.41
N GLU A 343 34.31 22.30 -26.28
CA GLU A 343 34.28 23.21 -25.11
C GLU A 343 33.75 22.53 -23.84
N SER A 344 32.95 21.46 -23.95
CA SER A 344 32.51 20.68 -22.80
C SER A 344 33.62 19.85 -22.13
N GLY A 345 34.83 19.87 -22.71
CA GLY A 345 35.95 19.03 -22.27
C GLY A 345 35.76 17.56 -22.64
N TRP A 346 34.83 17.25 -23.54
CA TRP A 346 34.59 15.89 -24.00
C TRP A 346 35.84 15.36 -24.71
N THR A 347 36.26 14.16 -24.33
CA THR A 347 37.28 13.39 -25.04
C THR A 347 36.67 12.08 -25.55
N PRO A 348 37.26 11.45 -26.59
CA PRO A 348 36.87 10.11 -27.01
C PRO A 348 36.91 9.08 -25.87
N GLU A 349 37.76 9.27 -24.85
CA GLU A 349 37.78 8.42 -23.66
C GLU A 349 36.62 8.70 -22.69
N MET A 350 36.12 9.93 -22.64
CA MET A 350 34.89 10.27 -21.90
C MET A 350 33.66 9.68 -22.58
N GLU A 351 33.61 9.68 -23.92
CA GLU A 351 32.63 8.93 -24.71
C GLU A 351 32.74 7.43 -24.42
N ALA A 352 33.95 6.86 -24.38
CA ALA A 352 34.18 5.45 -24.04
C ALA A 352 33.81 5.13 -22.58
N ARG A 353 33.89 6.10 -21.66
CA ARG A 353 33.40 5.98 -20.27
C ARG A 353 31.88 6.15 -20.16
N ALA A 354 31.27 7.00 -20.99
CA ALA A 354 29.82 7.26 -21.00
C ALA A 354 29.03 6.19 -21.77
N HIS A 355 29.56 5.73 -22.90
CA HIS A 355 29.13 4.55 -23.65
C HIS A 355 29.68 3.24 -23.06
N GLY A 356 30.52 3.35 -22.03
CA GLY A 356 30.80 2.26 -21.11
C GLY A 356 29.53 1.89 -20.36
N ASN A 357 28.81 0.90 -20.87
CA ASN A 357 27.75 0.12 -20.21
C ASN A 357 28.22 -0.60 -18.92
N LYS A 358 29.11 0.03 -18.14
CA LYS A 358 29.79 -0.52 -16.96
C LYS A 358 29.23 0.01 -15.64
N LYS A 359 28.57 1.18 -15.59
CA LYS A 359 27.98 1.70 -14.35
C LYS A 359 26.77 0.89 -13.86
N THR A 360 25.94 0.40 -14.77
CA THR A 360 24.80 -0.48 -14.44
C THR A 360 25.28 -1.87 -14.02
N ASN A 361 26.15 -2.52 -14.81
CA ASN A 361 26.58 -3.89 -14.49
C ASN A 361 27.43 -3.97 -13.22
N ARG A 362 28.34 -3.02 -12.94
CA ARG A 362 29.10 -2.99 -11.68
C ARG A 362 28.22 -2.76 -10.46
N SER A 363 27.27 -1.84 -10.56
CA SER A 363 26.30 -1.60 -9.48
C SER A 363 25.43 -2.82 -9.22
N ILE A 364 25.05 -3.56 -10.28
CA ILE A 364 24.26 -4.79 -10.18
C ILE A 364 25.10 -5.90 -9.53
N MET A 365 26.32 -6.15 -10.03
CA MET A 365 27.23 -7.15 -9.46
C MET A 365 27.53 -6.85 -7.98
N ALA A 366 27.76 -5.58 -7.61
CA ALA A 366 27.99 -5.17 -6.23
C ALA A 366 26.75 -5.40 -5.34
N SER A 367 25.56 -5.05 -5.84
CA SER A 367 24.29 -5.28 -5.13
C SER A 367 24.05 -6.77 -4.86
N ILE A 368 24.18 -7.62 -5.89
CA ILE A 368 23.97 -9.07 -5.77
C ILE A 368 25.01 -9.66 -4.81
N THR A 369 26.28 -9.27 -4.91
CA THR A 369 27.34 -9.77 -4.03
C THR A 369 27.08 -9.41 -2.57
N ALA A 370 26.66 -8.18 -2.28
CA ALA A 370 26.33 -7.74 -0.93
C ALA A 370 25.14 -8.52 -0.34
N GLU A 371 24.14 -8.84 -1.15
CA GLU A 371 22.97 -9.63 -0.75
C GLU A 371 23.32 -11.10 -0.50
N LEU A 372 24.15 -11.70 -1.36
CA LEU A 372 24.67 -13.05 -1.14
C LEU A 372 25.45 -13.14 0.17
N LYS A 373 26.30 -12.16 0.48
CA LYS A 373 27.04 -12.13 1.77
C LYS A 373 26.10 -12.04 2.97
N LYS A 374 25.00 -11.30 2.88
CA LYS A 374 24.02 -11.14 3.96
C LYS A 374 23.08 -12.35 4.15
N HIS A 375 22.96 -13.22 3.15
CA HIS A 375 22.07 -14.37 3.22
C HIS A 375 22.46 -15.34 4.34
N ALA A 376 21.47 -15.90 5.08
CA ALA A 376 21.74 -16.77 6.24
C ALA A 376 22.59 -18.00 5.88
N LYS A 377 22.40 -18.55 4.68
CA LYS A 377 23.15 -19.72 4.17
C LYS A 377 24.52 -19.39 3.57
N SER A 378 24.99 -18.15 3.66
CA SER A 378 26.26 -17.72 3.07
C SER A 378 27.48 -17.99 3.93
N TRP A 379 27.29 -18.27 5.23
CA TRP A 379 28.37 -18.36 6.21
C TRP A 379 29.55 -19.28 5.79
N PRO A 380 29.39 -20.42 5.09
CA PRO A 380 30.52 -21.26 4.69
C PRO A 380 31.33 -20.69 3.51
N PHE A 381 30.79 -19.70 2.81
CA PHE A 381 31.34 -19.19 1.55
C PHE A 381 31.79 -17.73 1.65
N ARG A 382 31.75 -17.13 2.84
CA ARG A 382 32.08 -15.71 3.05
C ARG A 382 33.56 -15.43 2.85
N ASN A 383 34.40 -16.37 3.27
CA ASN A 383 35.86 -16.27 3.25
C ASN A 383 36.45 -17.47 2.49
N PRO A 384 37.69 -17.37 1.99
CA PRO A 384 38.43 -18.50 1.44
C PRO A 384 38.53 -19.65 2.46
N VAL A 385 38.52 -20.89 1.97
CA VAL A 385 38.65 -22.08 2.83
C VAL A 385 40.05 -22.08 3.47
N ASN A 386 40.14 -22.24 4.78
CA ASN A 386 41.43 -22.29 5.46
C ASN A 386 42.13 -23.63 5.13
N GLY A 387 43.29 -23.55 4.46
CA GLY A 387 44.07 -24.72 4.06
C GLY A 387 44.75 -25.44 5.22
N GLU A 388 44.88 -24.81 6.39
CA GLU A 388 45.38 -25.46 7.60
C GLU A 388 44.30 -26.31 8.27
N GLU A 389 43.04 -25.86 8.23
CA GLU A 389 41.88 -26.59 8.75
C GLU A 389 41.42 -27.71 7.80
N VAL A 390 41.62 -27.52 6.49
CA VAL A 390 41.22 -28.46 5.44
C VAL A 390 42.39 -28.73 4.46
N PRO A 391 43.39 -29.56 4.85
CA PRO A 391 44.68 -29.68 4.15
C PRO A 391 44.63 -30.26 2.73
N ASP A 392 43.58 -31.00 2.39
CA ASP A 392 43.34 -31.62 1.09
C ASP A 392 42.44 -30.79 0.17
N TYR A 393 41.81 -29.72 0.67
CA TYR A 393 40.90 -28.88 -0.10
C TYR A 393 41.52 -28.34 -1.38
N TYR A 394 42.69 -27.71 -1.29
CA TYR A 394 43.39 -27.13 -2.44
C TYR A 394 44.06 -28.18 -3.34
N LYS A 395 44.14 -29.44 -2.90
CA LYS A 395 44.57 -30.56 -3.75
C LYS A 395 43.42 -31.03 -4.65
N ILE A 396 42.19 -31.01 -4.13
CA ILE A 396 40.97 -31.45 -4.82
C ILE A 396 40.35 -30.32 -5.66
N ILE A 397 40.20 -29.12 -5.09
CA ILE A 397 39.61 -27.95 -5.75
C ILE A 397 40.69 -27.13 -6.44
N LYS A 398 40.67 -27.12 -7.79
CA LYS A 398 41.67 -26.45 -8.62
C LYS A 398 41.42 -24.96 -8.83
N THR A 399 40.18 -24.51 -8.66
CA THR A 399 39.79 -23.10 -8.86
C THR A 399 38.98 -22.64 -7.65
N PRO A 400 39.63 -22.35 -6.50
CA PRO A 400 38.94 -21.90 -5.31
C PRO A 400 38.24 -20.56 -5.57
N MET A 401 37.04 -20.40 -5.02
CA MET A 401 36.26 -19.18 -5.13
C MET A 401 35.36 -19.02 -3.90
N ASP A 402 35.21 -17.78 -3.45
CA ASP A 402 34.45 -17.40 -2.26
C ASP A 402 33.91 -15.96 -2.42
N LEU A 403 32.97 -15.55 -1.58
CA LEU A 403 32.28 -14.27 -1.69
C LEU A 403 33.18 -13.05 -1.41
N MET A 404 34.24 -13.19 -0.60
CA MET A 404 35.23 -12.13 -0.40
C MET A 404 36.08 -11.92 -1.65
N THR A 405 36.48 -13.01 -2.31
CA THR A 405 37.17 -12.96 -3.61
C THR A 405 36.27 -12.37 -4.70
N ILE A 406 34.99 -12.75 -4.76
CA ILE A 406 34.02 -12.16 -5.69
C ILE A 406 33.88 -10.65 -5.46
N GLU A 407 33.70 -10.22 -4.22
CA GLU A 407 33.56 -8.80 -3.85
C GLU A 407 34.79 -8.00 -4.27
N SER A 408 36.00 -8.48 -3.96
CA SER A 408 37.25 -7.86 -4.40
C SER A 408 37.34 -7.74 -5.92
N LYS A 409 36.95 -8.77 -6.67
CA LYS A 409 36.94 -8.74 -8.14
C LYS A 409 35.91 -7.75 -8.71
N VAL A 410 34.77 -7.56 -8.04
CA VAL A 410 33.78 -6.53 -8.42
C VAL A 410 34.30 -5.12 -8.13
N GLU A 411 34.94 -4.92 -6.97
CA GLU A 411 35.49 -3.62 -6.56
C GLU A 411 36.67 -3.18 -7.43
N ASN A 412 37.53 -4.13 -7.80
CA ASN A 412 38.67 -3.90 -8.70
C ASN A 412 38.31 -3.98 -10.19
N ASN A 413 37.02 -4.10 -10.51
CA ASN A 413 36.49 -4.08 -11.88
C ASN A 413 37.10 -5.18 -12.78
N CYS A 414 37.40 -6.34 -12.19
CA CYS A 414 38.02 -7.48 -12.86
C CYS A 414 37.06 -8.21 -13.80
N TYR A 415 35.74 -8.00 -13.66
CA TYR A 415 34.72 -8.56 -14.55
C TYR A 415 34.44 -7.60 -15.71
N LYS A 416 34.71 -8.04 -16.94
CA LYS A 416 34.39 -7.30 -18.17
C LYS A 416 32.93 -7.48 -18.56
N THR A 417 32.33 -8.61 -18.20
CA THR A 417 30.92 -8.95 -18.49
C THR A 417 30.20 -9.48 -17.26
N LEU A 418 28.87 -9.38 -17.24
CA LEU A 418 28.04 -9.99 -16.18
C LEU A 418 28.16 -11.52 -16.17
N GLU A 419 28.43 -12.12 -17.34
CA GLU A 419 28.60 -13.57 -17.49
C GLU A 419 29.85 -14.08 -16.76
N GLU A 420 30.96 -13.34 -16.83
CA GLU A 420 32.18 -13.66 -16.07
C GLU A 420 31.91 -13.66 -14.56
N TYR A 421 31.12 -12.70 -14.07
CA TYR A 421 30.70 -12.64 -12.67
C TYR A 421 29.79 -13.82 -12.28
N ILE A 422 28.79 -14.13 -13.10
CA ILE A 422 27.87 -15.25 -12.86
C ILE A 422 28.63 -16.58 -12.82
N THR A 423 29.61 -16.74 -13.71
CA THR A 423 30.47 -17.93 -13.78
C THR A 423 31.22 -18.11 -12.46
N ASP A 424 31.89 -17.08 -11.96
CA ASP A 424 32.66 -17.18 -10.73
C ASP A 424 31.79 -17.40 -9.50
N VAL A 425 30.61 -16.77 -9.41
CA VAL A 425 29.67 -17.06 -8.30
C VAL A 425 29.20 -18.51 -8.33
N ARG A 426 29.00 -19.11 -9.51
CA ARG A 426 28.62 -20.53 -9.63
C ARG A 426 29.74 -21.50 -9.26
N ILE A 427 31.00 -21.11 -9.43
CA ILE A 427 32.15 -21.91 -8.99
C ILE A 427 32.09 -22.18 -7.49
N ILE A 428 31.62 -21.22 -6.68
CA ILE A 428 31.43 -21.39 -5.23
C ILE A 428 30.55 -22.63 -4.92
N PHE A 429 29.40 -22.74 -5.58
CA PHE A 429 28.46 -23.85 -5.36
C PHE A 429 28.96 -25.16 -5.94
N SER A 430 29.61 -25.11 -7.10
CA SER A 430 30.21 -26.28 -7.74
C SER A 430 31.33 -26.88 -6.88
N ASN A 431 32.26 -26.04 -6.41
CA ASN A 431 33.34 -26.48 -5.53
C ASN A 431 32.81 -27.10 -4.23
N CYS A 432 31.74 -26.53 -3.67
CA CYS A 432 31.10 -27.10 -2.50
C CYS A 432 30.59 -28.52 -2.75
N ARG A 433 29.90 -28.77 -3.88
CA ARG A 433 29.38 -30.10 -4.24
C ARG A 433 30.45 -31.11 -4.69
N ILE A 434 31.56 -30.62 -5.25
CA ILE A 434 32.71 -31.48 -5.59
C ILE A 434 33.41 -31.98 -4.32
N TYR A 435 33.54 -31.10 -3.32
CA TYR A 435 34.28 -31.42 -2.10
C TYR A 435 33.44 -32.14 -1.03
N ASN A 436 32.14 -31.84 -0.94
CA ASN A 436 31.27 -32.31 0.14
C ASN A 436 30.23 -33.32 -0.36
N ALA A 437 29.94 -34.35 0.45
CA ALA A 437 28.90 -35.33 0.16
C ALA A 437 27.49 -34.72 0.12
N GLU A 438 26.60 -35.33 -0.66
CA GLU A 438 25.19 -34.94 -0.73
C GLU A 438 24.51 -35.06 0.65
N GLY A 439 23.73 -34.04 1.02
CA GLY A 439 23.01 -33.98 2.31
C GLY A 439 23.72 -33.24 3.45
N THR A 440 25.01 -32.93 3.31
CA THR A 440 25.77 -32.13 4.29
C THR A 440 25.23 -30.70 4.46
N ILE A 441 25.51 -30.09 5.61
CA ILE A 441 25.10 -28.68 5.88
C ILE A 441 25.67 -27.72 4.83
N TYR A 442 26.89 -27.98 4.33
CA TYR A 442 27.54 -27.21 3.29
C TYR A 442 26.80 -27.30 1.95
N VAL A 443 26.42 -28.50 1.50
CA VAL A 443 25.65 -28.68 0.25
C VAL A 443 24.23 -28.10 0.38
N LYS A 444 23.59 -28.23 1.56
CA LYS A 444 22.30 -27.57 1.84
C LYS A 444 22.42 -26.03 1.80
N CYS A 445 23.53 -25.47 2.29
CA CYS A 445 23.84 -24.05 2.19
C CYS A 445 24.09 -23.63 0.73
N ALA A 446 24.89 -24.39 -0.03
CA ALA A 446 25.17 -24.12 -1.45
C ALA A 446 23.90 -24.13 -2.29
N ASN A 447 23.05 -25.16 -2.16
CA ASN A 447 21.81 -25.27 -2.92
C ASN A 447 20.84 -24.13 -2.58
N GLY A 448 20.75 -23.76 -1.30
CA GLY A 448 19.90 -22.66 -0.85
C GLY A 448 20.39 -21.28 -1.34
N LEU A 449 21.70 -21.04 -1.28
CA LEU A 449 22.30 -19.79 -1.74
C LEU A 449 22.29 -19.68 -3.28
N GLU A 450 22.45 -20.80 -3.99
CA GLU A 450 22.34 -20.88 -5.45
C GLU A 450 20.90 -20.65 -5.94
N LYS A 451 19.89 -21.20 -5.23
CA LYS A 451 18.48 -20.90 -5.52
C LYS A 451 18.22 -19.39 -5.39
N TYR A 452 18.67 -18.78 -4.28
CA TYR A 452 18.57 -17.33 -4.06
C TYR A 452 19.28 -16.52 -5.14
N PHE A 453 20.52 -16.89 -5.50
CA PHE A 453 21.28 -16.23 -6.57
C PHE A 453 20.55 -16.26 -7.92
N ASN A 454 20.04 -17.43 -8.32
CA ASN A 454 19.31 -17.59 -9.58
C ASN A 454 18.01 -16.78 -9.61
N ASP A 455 17.30 -16.67 -8.49
CA ASP A 455 16.08 -15.88 -8.39
C ASP A 455 16.35 -14.37 -8.48
N ARG A 456 17.49 -13.89 -7.96
CA ARG A 456 17.93 -12.50 -8.16
C ARG A 456 18.26 -12.21 -9.62
N LEU A 457 18.95 -13.13 -10.32
CA LEU A 457 19.24 -12.96 -11.75
C LEU A 457 17.97 -12.80 -12.61
N LYS A 458 16.92 -13.60 -12.35
CA LYS A 458 15.63 -13.48 -13.06
C LYS A 458 14.96 -12.11 -12.89
N PHE A 459 15.13 -11.49 -11.72
CA PHE A 459 14.59 -10.15 -11.46
C PHE A 459 15.29 -9.08 -12.29
N TYR A 460 16.60 -9.19 -12.48
CA TYR A 460 17.38 -8.26 -13.32
C TYR A 460 17.05 -8.37 -14.81
N ASP A 461 16.83 -9.59 -15.32
CA ASP A 461 16.41 -9.79 -16.73
C ASP A 461 15.04 -9.16 -17.03
N ASN A 462 14.12 -9.19 -16.07
CA ASN A 462 12.80 -8.58 -16.21
C ASN A 462 12.83 -7.03 -16.13
N ALA A 463 13.74 -6.47 -15.32
CA ALA A 463 13.90 -5.01 -15.21
C ALA A 463 14.47 -4.37 -16.49
N ASN A 464 15.40 -5.03 -17.18
CA ASN A 464 16.00 -4.53 -18.42
C ASN A 464 15.06 -4.60 -19.63
N ASN A 465 14.14 -5.58 -19.68
CA ASN A 465 13.16 -5.72 -20.77
C ASN A 465 12.15 -4.55 -20.85
N ASN A 466 11.89 -3.85 -19.74
CA ASN A 466 11.02 -2.66 -19.73
C ASN A 466 11.70 -1.40 -20.25
N GLY A 467 13.03 -1.34 -20.25
CA GLY A 467 13.81 -0.22 -20.83
C GLY A 467 13.99 -0.30 -22.35
N ILE A 468 14.00 -1.51 -22.90
CA ILE A 468 14.30 -1.77 -24.33
C ILE A 468 13.14 -1.41 -25.26
N LYS A 469 11.88 -1.52 -24.81
CA LYS A 469 10.69 -1.14 -25.60
C LYS A 469 10.61 0.36 -25.93
N ARG A 470 11.42 1.21 -25.29
CA ARG A 470 11.45 2.66 -25.54
C ARG A 470 12.54 3.12 -26.53
N ARG A 471 13.36 2.22 -27.10
CA ARG A 471 14.55 2.61 -27.87
C ARG A 471 14.69 2.09 -29.30
N PHE A 472 13.71 1.38 -29.85
CA PHE A 472 13.76 0.95 -31.26
C PHE A 472 12.53 1.42 -32.02
N SER A 473 12.71 2.35 -32.95
CA SER A 473 11.67 2.93 -33.80
C SER A 473 11.48 2.19 -35.14
N ASN A 474 12.21 1.10 -35.40
CA ASN A 474 12.07 0.33 -36.64
C ASN A 474 12.05 -1.19 -36.42
N THR A 475 11.12 -1.86 -37.11
CA THR A 475 10.77 -3.30 -36.99
C THR A 475 11.83 -4.25 -37.51
N SER A 476 12.74 -3.79 -38.37
CA SER A 476 13.85 -4.57 -38.94
C SER A 476 14.93 -4.94 -37.92
N ASP A 477 15.32 -4.00 -37.05
CA ASP A 477 16.42 -4.23 -36.09
C ASP A 477 15.97 -5.06 -34.89
N LEU A 478 14.67 -5.02 -34.55
CA LEU A 478 14.06 -5.88 -33.54
C LEU A 478 14.15 -7.36 -33.97
N MET A 479 13.94 -7.67 -35.25
CA MET A 479 14.06 -9.04 -35.77
C MET A 479 15.51 -9.53 -35.80
N LYS A 480 16.49 -8.66 -36.07
CA LYS A 480 17.92 -9.02 -36.00
C LYS A 480 18.36 -9.31 -34.56
N TYR A 481 17.91 -8.52 -33.59
CA TYR A 481 18.17 -8.73 -32.16
C TYR A 481 17.50 -10.01 -31.63
N GLN A 482 16.27 -10.30 -32.06
CA GLN A 482 15.57 -11.56 -31.74
C GLN A 482 16.26 -12.79 -32.37
N LYS A 483 16.80 -12.66 -33.59
CA LYS A 483 17.50 -13.76 -34.28
C LYS A 483 18.85 -14.08 -33.62
N ILE A 484 19.62 -13.09 -33.17
CA ILE A 484 20.88 -13.28 -32.44
C ILE A 484 20.62 -13.86 -31.04
N ASN A 485 19.58 -13.40 -30.33
CA ASN A 485 19.17 -14.00 -29.05
C ASN A 485 18.64 -15.43 -29.20
N SER A 486 17.98 -15.76 -30.31
CA SER A 486 17.54 -17.13 -30.61
C SER A 486 18.70 -18.11 -30.83
N ILE A 487 19.85 -17.61 -31.32
CA ILE A 487 21.07 -18.40 -31.52
C ILE A 487 21.81 -18.59 -30.20
N TYR A 488 21.85 -17.57 -29.33
CA TYR A 488 22.43 -17.67 -27.98
C TYR A 488 21.62 -18.61 -27.07
N MET A 489 20.29 -18.57 -27.13
CA MET A 489 19.40 -19.46 -26.37
C MET A 489 19.40 -20.91 -26.87
N ARG A 490 19.80 -21.17 -28.13
CA ARG A 490 19.90 -22.50 -28.73
C ARG A 490 21.15 -23.29 -28.32
N LYS A 491 22.25 -22.61 -27.93
CA LYS A 491 23.48 -23.29 -27.49
C LYS A 491 23.49 -23.65 -26.00
N PHE A 492 22.75 -22.91 -25.17
CA PHE A 492 22.63 -23.19 -23.73
C PHE A 492 21.51 -24.18 -23.35
N THR A 493 20.75 -24.67 -24.33
CA THR A 493 19.66 -25.63 -24.13
C THR A 493 20.09 -27.10 -24.17
N ASN A 494 21.34 -27.42 -24.52
CA ASN A 494 21.72 -28.80 -24.88
C ASN A 494 22.17 -29.73 -23.74
N LEU A 495 22.19 -29.32 -22.46
CA LEU A 495 22.61 -30.24 -21.37
C LEU A 495 21.68 -30.32 -20.16
N ARG A 496 20.47 -29.74 -20.23
CA ARG A 496 19.44 -29.97 -19.18
C ARG A 496 18.01 -30.15 -19.70
N HIS A 497 17.81 -30.12 -21.02
CA HIS A 497 16.51 -30.31 -21.66
C HIS A 497 16.45 -31.61 -22.48
N ILE A 498 16.51 -32.77 -21.82
CA ILE A 498 16.13 -34.04 -22.48
C ILE A 498 14.86 -34.68 -21.91
N TYR A 499 14.20 -34.14 -20.86
CA TYR A 499 12.92 -34.75 -20.44
C TYR A 499 11.72 -33.85 -20.12
N TYR A 500 11.78 -32.53 -20.14
CA TYR A 500 10.58 -31.73 -19.79
C TYR A 500 10.40 -30.46 -20.62
N ARG A 501 10.20 -30.61 -21.94
CA ARG A 501 9.47 -29.62 -22.74
C ARG A 501 9.05 -30.17 -24.10
N GLN A 502 7.97 -30.95 -24.11
CA GLN A 502 7.07 -30.97 -25.25
C GLN A 502 5.79 -30.23 -24.85
N TYR A 503 5.58 -29.09 -25.52
CA TYR A 503 4.35 -28.33 -25.69
C TYR A 503 3.56 -27.87 -24.46
N VAL A 504 3.90 -26.70 -23.90
CA VAL A 504 2.91 -25.81 -23.26
C VAL A 504 3.05 -24.40 -23.84
N THR A 505 2.06 -24.02 -24.64
CA THR A 505 1.78 -22.64 -25.05
C THR A 505 1.69 -21.73 -23.81
N ILE A 506 2.37 -20.58 -23.81
CA ILE A 506 2.30 -19.62 -22.69
C ILE A 506 0.88 -19.02 -22.64
N THR A 507 0.00 -19.64 -21.87
CA THR A 507 -1.30 -19.11 -21.49
C THR A 507 -1.15 -18.28 -20.22
N LYS A 508 -1.57 -17.01 -20.21
CA LYS A 508 -1.66 -16.21 -18.97
C LYS A 508 -2.54 -16.95 -17.95
N LYS A 509 -2.13 -17.01 -16.69
CA LYS A 509 -2.93 -17.64 -15.62
C LYS A 509 -4.31 -16.96 -15.52
N PRO A 510 -5.39 -17.72 -15.23
CA PRO A 510 -6.68 -17.14 -14.89
C PRO A 510 -6.58 -16.21 -13.66
N ILE A 511 -7.43 -15.19 -13.63
CA ILE A 511 -7.65 -14.38 -12.42
C ILE A 511 -8.43 -15.24 -11.44
N TYR A 512 -7.92 -15.39 -10.21
CA TYR A 512 -8.57 -16.22 -9.19
C TYR A 512 -9.16 -15.36 -8.08
N ILE A 513 -10.49 -15.42 -7.93
CA ILE A 513 -11.27 -14.68 -6.93
C ILE A 513 -11.99 -15.68 -6.03
N THR A 514 -12.06 -15.40 -4.73
CA THR A 514 -12.82 -16.24 -3.80
C THR A 514 -13.72 -15.41 -2.90
N THR A 515 -14.83 -15.99 -2.45
CA THR A 515 -15.47 -15.61 -1.17
C THR A 515 -14.84 -16.40 -0.03
N PRO A 516 -15.24 -16.20 1.23
CA PRO A 516 -15.09 -17.24 2.23
C PRO A 516 -15.94 -18.46 1.83
N ILE A 517 -15.66 -19.60 2.44
CA ILE A 517 -16.64 -20.68 2.55
C ILE A 517 -17.52 -20.42 3.78
N PHE A 518 -18.82 -20.61 3.65
CA PHE A 518 -19.80 -20.18 4.67
C PHE A 518 -20.15 -21.33 5.62
N TYR A 519 -20.17 -21.03 6.91
CA TYR A 519 -20.46 -22.03 7.94
C TYR A 519 -21.93 -22.50 7.86
N VAL A 520 -22.16 -23.81 7.83
CA VAL A 520 -23.50 -24.38 7.57
C VAL A 520 -24.35 -24.63 8.81
N ASN A 521 -24.02 -24.02 9.95
CA ASN A 521 -24.86 -24.11 11.16
C ASN A 521 -26.24 -23.44 11.01
N ALA A 522 -26.46 -22.71 9.91
CA ALA A 522 -27.55 -21.78 9.76
C ALA A 522 -27.91 -21.54 8.28
N ILE A 523 -29.22 -21.35 7.98
CA ILE A 523 -29.68 -20.82 6.67
C ILE A 523 -28.98 -19.50 6.29
N PRO A 524 -28.74 -19.23 4.99
CA PRO A 524 -28.01 -18.06 4.55
C PRO A 524 -28.81 -16.76 4.72
N HIS A 525 -28.10 -15.63 4.79
CA HIS A 525 -28.68 -14.29 4.98
C HIS A 525 -27.98 -13.25 4.10
N ILE A 526 -28.47 -12.00 4.13
CA ILE A 526 -27.96 -10.90 3.28
C ILE A 526 -26.44 -10.68 3.38
N GLY A 527 -25.82 -10.91 4.55
CA GLY A 527 -24.36 -10.85 4.71
C GLY A 527 -23.58 -11.85 3.82
N HIS A 528 -24.06 -13.09 3.67
CA HIS A 528 -23.43 -14.08 2.77
C HIS A 528 -23.65 -13.68 1.31
N LEU A 529 -24.85 -13.18 0.99
CA LEU A 529 -25.15 -12.68 -0.35
C LEU A 529 -24.24 -11.51 -0.72
N TYR A 530 -23.92 -10.62 0.22
CA TYR A 530 -23.05 -9.47 -0.04
C TYR A 530 -21.64 -9.89 -0.48
N SER A 531 -20.99 -10.81 0.23
CA SER A 531 -19.69 -11.35 -0.17
C SER A 531 -19.75 -11.98 -1.57
N ALA A 532 -20.81 -12.75 -1.85
CA ALA A 532 -21.01 -13.41 -3.14
C ALA A 532 -21.23 -12.41 -4.29
N VAL A 533 -22.08 -11.39 -4.10
CA VAL A 533 -22.34 -10.34 -5.09
C VAL A 533 -21.07 -9.54 -5.39
N MET A 534 -20.26 -9.23 -4.39
CA MET A 534 -18.99 -8.52 -4.57
C MET A 534 -17.99 -9.33 -5.38
N ALA A 535 -17.81 -10.61 -5.05
CA ALA A 535 -16.93 -11.50 -5.79
C ALA A 535 -17.41 -11.77 -7.23
N ASP A 536 -18.72 -11.94 -7.43
CA ASP A 536 -19.34 -12.09 -8.75
C ASP A 536 -19.22 -10.81 -9.60
N SER A 537 -19.39 -9.64 -8.97
CA SER A 537 -19.18 -8.35 -9.64
C SER A 537 -17.74 -8.18 -10.09
N LEU A 538 -16.75 -8.56 -9.26
CA LEU A 538 -15.34 -8.58 -9.65
C LEU A 538 -15.09 -9.56 -10.80
N LYS A 539 -15.65 -10.77 -10.74
CA LYS A 539 -15.53 -11.77 -11.79
C LYS A 539 -16.03 -11.21 -13.13
N ARG A 540 -17.27 -10.71 -13.15
CA ARG A 540 -17.89 -10.13 -14.35
C ARG A 540 -17.09 -8.92 -14.87
N TYR A 541 -16.57 -8.08 -13.98
CA TYR A 541 -15.70 -6.96 -14.35
C TYR A 541 -14.43 -7.42 -15.09
N TYR A 542 -13.73 -8.44 -14.57
CA TYR A 542 -12.54 -8.98 -15.23
C TYR A 542 -12.88 -9.73 -16.54
N GLU A 543 -14.00 -10.45 -16.59
CA GLU A 543 -14.49 -11.09 -17.81
C GLU A 543 -14.82 -10.05 -18.90
N LEU A 544 -15.46 -8.93 -18.56
CA LEU A 544 -15.71 -7.82 -19.47
C LEU A 544 -14.44 -7.15 -20.00
N LYS A 545 -13.31 -7.32 -19.30
CA LYS A 545 -11.97 -6.88 -19.73
C LYS A 545 -11.20 -7.97 -20.49
N GLY A 546 -11.82 -9.12 -20.77
CA GLY A 546 -11.26 -10.20 -21.57
C GLY A 546 -10.37 -11.18 -20.79
N HIS A 547 -10.44 -11.18 -19.45
CA HIS A 547 -9.69 -12.14 -18.64
C HIS A 547 -10.47 -13.45 -18.46
N LYS A 548 -9.74 -14.58 -18.46
CA LYS A 548 -10.27 -15.83 -17.89
C LYS A 548 -10.30 -15.69 -16.37
N VAL A 549 -11.42 -16.05 -15.75
CA VAL A 549 -11.61 -15.91 -14.30
C VAL A 549 -12.04 -17.24 -13.70
N ILE A 550 -11.45 -17.58 -12.56
CA ILE A 550 -11.92 -18.63 -11.65
C ILE A 550 -12.51 -17.90 -10.46
N PHE A 551 -13.77 -18.16 -10.17
CA PHE A 551 -14.47 -17.67 -8.99
C PHE A 551 -14.90 -18.86 -8.13
N SER A 552 -14.33 -18.96 -6.93
CA SER A 552 -14.69 -19.99 -5.95
C SER A 552 -15.55 -19.43 -4.82
N THR A 553 -16.60 -20.18 -4.48
CA THR A 553 -17.39 -20.01 -3.27
C THR A 553 -17.66 -21.38 -2.66
N GLY A 554 -18.34 -21.47 -1.53
CA GLY A 554 -18.62 -22.78 -0.93
C GLY A 554 -19.07 -22.74 0.52
N THR A 555 -18.99 -23.90 1.15
CA THR A 555 -19.47 -24.13 2.52
C THR A 555 -18.43 -24.81 3.38
N ASP A 556 -18.32 -24.31 4.62
CA ASP A 556 -17.54 -24.90 5.69
C ASP A 556 -18.45 -25.80 6.54
N GLU A 557 -18.13 -27.09 6.54
CA GLU A 557 -19.04 -28.15 6.92
C GLU A 557 -18.55 -29.01 8.09
N HIS A 558 -17.41 -28.69 8.69
CA HIS A 558 -16.85 -29.41 9.85
C HIS A 558 -16.89 -28.56 11.14
N GLY A 559 -16.73 -29.20 12.29
CA GLY A 559 -16.70 -28.52 13.60
C GLY A 559 -17.88 -28.81 14.51
N LEU A 560 -17.73 -28.43 15.78
CA LEU A 560 -18.62 -28.83 16.87
C LEU A 560 -19.99 -28.15 16.75
N LYS A 561 -20.04 -26.86 16.40
CA LYS A 561 -21.29 -26.14 16.15
C LYS A 561 -22.19 -26.80 15.09
N ILE A 562 -21.62 -27.40 14.05
CA ILE A 562 -22.40 -28.13 13.03
C ILE A 562 -22.95 -29.43 13.59
N LYS A 563 -22.11 -30.21 14.28
CA LYS A 563 -22.55 -31.43 14.97
C LYS A 563 -23.70 -31.15 15.94
N GLN A 564 -23.58 -30.09 16.74
CA GLN A 564 -24.63 -29.66 17.67
C GLN A 564 -25.90 -29.20 16.95
N ALA A 565 -25.78 -28.47 15.84
CA ALA A 565 -26.94 -28.04 15.04
C ALA A 565 -27.65 -29.23 14.40
N ALA A 566 -26.92 -30.22 13.87
CA ALA A 566 -27.48 -31.45 13.33
C ALA A 566 -28.20 -32.27 14.41
N ALA A 567 -27.58 -32.44 15.58
CA ALA A 567 -28.17 -33.11 16.72
C ALA A 567 -29.46 -32.42 17.21
N LYS A 568 -29.48 -31.08 17.28
CA LYS A 568 -30.70 -30.30 17.62
C LYS A 568 -31.85 -30.50 16.63
N ASN A 569 -31.55 -30.84 15.38
CA ASN A 569 -32.54 -31.13 14.34
C ASN A 569 -32.80 -32.64 14.18
N ASN A 570 -32.22 -33.49 15.03
CA ASN A 570 -32.32 -34.95 14.98
C ASN A 570 -31.95 -35.56 13.62
N ILE A 571 -30.94 -35.00 12.93
CA ILE A 571 -30.46 -35.50 11.65
C ILE A 571 -28.94 -35.70 11.65
N ASN A 572 -28.45 -36.57 10.77
CA ASN A 572 -27.02 -36.85 10.66
C ASN A 572 -26.26 -35.57 10.21
N PRO A 573 -25.04 -35.29 10.72
CA PRO A 573 -24.26 -34.12 10.32
C PRO A 573 -24.04 -33.99 8.81
N GLN A 574 -23.79 -35.08 8.08
CA GLN A 574 -23.61 -35.04 6.63
C GLN A 574 -24.90 -34.58 5.93
N GLU A 575 -26.03 -35.16 6.31
CA GLU A 575 -27.35 -34.81 5.75
C GLU A 575 -27.74 -33.36 6.09
N PHE A 576 -27.44 -32.90 7.30
CA PHE A 576 -27.61 -31.51 7.70
C PHE A 576 -26.77 -30.56 6.83
N CYS A 577 -25.50 -30.88 6.62
CA CYS A 577 -24.61 -30.12 5.74
C CYS A 577 -25.12 -30.13 4.29
N ASP A 578 -25.51 -31.27 3.75
CA ASP A 578 -26.08 -31.39 2.40
C ASP A 578 -27.29 -30.46 2.21
N ASN A 579 -28.22 -30.48 3.17
CA ASN A 579 -29.43 -29.66 3.15
C ASN A 579 -29.13 -28.16 3.22
N VAL A 580 -28.26 -27.72 4.13
CA VAL A 580 -27.94 -26.29 4.29
C VAL A 580 -27.09 -25.78 3.12
N SER A 581 -26.14 -26.58 2.63
CA SER A 581 -25.32 -26.23 1.45
C SER A 581 -26.16 -26.08 0.19
N ASN A 582 -27.21 -26.89 0.03
CA ASN A 582 -28.18 -26.69 -1.06
C ASN A 582 -28.91 -25.35 -0.95
N LYS A 583 -29.29 -24.90 0.26
CA LYS A 583 -29.89 -23.56 0.45
C LYS A 583 -28.95 -22.41 0.07
N PHE A 584 -27.63 -22.57 0.28
CA PHE A 584 -26.64 -21.61 -0.20
C PHE A 584 -26.58 -21.57 -1.74
N LYS A 585 -26.62 -22.74 -2.40
CA LYS A 585 -26.70 -22.82 -3.87
C LYS A 585 -27.97 -22.18 -4.40
N GLU A 586 -29.13 -22.51 -3.83
CA GLU A 586 -30.42 -21.91 -4.19
C GLU A 586 -30.39 -20.38 -4.05
N LEU A 587 -29.84 -19.85 -2.95
CA LEU A 587 -29.67 -18.40 -2.78
C LEU A 587 -28.83 -17.81 -3.91
N PHE A 588 -27.68 -18.42 -4.23
CA PHE A 588 -26.76 -17.93 -5.24
C PHE A 588 -27.33 -18.02 -6.65
N ASP A 589 -28.08 -19.07 -6.96
CA ASP A 589 -28.78 -19.23 -8.23
C ASP A 589 -29.88 -18.16 -8.38
N ASN A 590 -30.70 -17.95 -7.35
CA ASN A 590 -31.72 -16.88 -7.33
C ASN A 590 -31.09 -15.47 -7.44
N ALA A 591 -29.90 -15.27 -6.89
CA ALA A 591 -29.17 -14.01 -6.97
C ALA A 591 -28.34 -13.81 -8.25
N ASN A 592 -28.40 -14.76 -9.20
CA ASN A 592 -27.62 -14.75 -10.44
C ASN A 592 -26.10 -14.62 -10.18
N ILE A 593 -25.59 -15.43 -9.24
CA ILE A 593 -24.15 -15.51 -8.90
C ILE A 593 -23.49 -16.55 -9.82
N GLY A 594 -22.56 -16.11 -10.67
CA GLY A 594 -21.90 -16.96 -11.65
C GLY A 594 -20.58 -17.56 -11.14
N TYR A 595 -20.58 -18.31 -10.04
CA TYR A 595 -19.37 -18.97 -9.55
C TYR A 595 -18.91 -20.09 -10.50
N THR A 596 -17.60 -20.37 -10.51
CA THR A 596 -16.99 -21.45 -11.31
C THR A 596 -16.80 -22.74 -10.52
N ASN A 597 -16.70 -22.64 -9.19
CA ASN A 597 -16.61 -23.79 -8.29
C ASN A 597 -17.38 -23.48 -7.00
N PHE A 598 -18.15 -24.46 -6.54
CA PHE A 598 -18.77 -24.46 -5.22
C PHE A 598 -18.12 -25.60 -4.43
N ILE A 599 -17.18 -25.29 -3.56
CA ILE A 599 -16.44 -26.27 -2.75
C ILE A 599 -17.19 -26.55 -1.45
N ARG A 600 -17.23 -27.82 -1.05
CA ARG A 600 -17.69 -28.25 0.27
C ARG A 600 -16.55 -28.95 1.00
N THR A 601 -16.33 -28.63 2.28
CA THR A 601 -15.20 -29.23 3.01
C THR A 601 -15.38 -30.73 3.29
N THR A 602 -16.61 -31.25 3.20
CA THR A 602 -16.90 -32.69 3.29
C THR A 602 -16.45 -33.49 2.06
N GLU A 603 -16.12 -32.85 0.93
CA GLU A 603 -15.69 -33.54 -0.29
C GLU A 603 -14.36 -34.28 -0.10
N GLN A 604 -14.28 -35.51 -0.63
CA GLN A 604 -13.07 -36.34 -0.50
C GLN A 604 -11.81 -35.64 -1.03
N ARG A 605 -11.90 -34.97 -2.18
CA ARG A 605 -10.78 -34.20 -2.75
C ARG A 605 -10.23 -33.12 -1.80
N HIS A 606 -11.09 -32.55 -0.95
CA HIS A 606 -10.68 -31.55 0.04
C HIS A 606 -10.00 -32.22 1.23
N LYS A 607 -10.59 -33.30 1.76
CA LYS A 607 -9.99 -34.08 2.84
C LYS A 607 -8.58 -34.56 2.46
N ASP A 608 -8.40 -35.01 1.23
CA ASP A 608 -7.09 -35.44 0.71
C ASP A 608 -6.10 -34.26 0.62
N ALA A 609 -6.56 -33.08 0.18
CA ALA A 609 -5.78 -31.86 0.15
C ALA A 609 -5.33 -31.42 1.55
N VAL A 610 -6.21 -31.50 2.55
CA VAL A 610 -5.92 -31.18 3.95
C VAL A 610 -4.87 -32.12 4.52
N LYS A 611 -5.06 -33.44 4.34
CA LYS A 611 -4.09 -34.46 4.79
C LYS A 611 -2.72 -34.24 4.15
N TYR A 612 -2.67 -33.95 2.85
CA TYR A 612 -1.41 -33.68 2.16
C TYR A 612 -0.74 -32.39 2.66
N PHE A 613 -1.51 -31.32 2.87
CA PHE A 613 -0.98 -30.05 3.38
C PHE A 613 -0.43 -30.22 4.80
N TRP A 614 -1.15 -30.94 5.66
CA TRP A 614 -0.71 -31.27 7.02
C TRP A 614 0.65 -31.98 7.03
N LEU A 615 0.77 -33.07 6.25
CA LEU A 615 2.03 -33.81 6.12
C LEU A 615 3.16 -32.92 5.63
N ARG A 616 2.89 -31.98 4.71
CA ARG A 616 3.89 -31.02 4.25
C ARG A 616 4.37 -30.09 5.37
N LEU A 617 3.45 -29.55 6.18
CA LEU A 617 3.81 -28.71 7.32
C LEU A 617 4.63 -29.47 8.39
N MET A 618 4.22 -30.71 8.67
CA MET A 618 4.90 -31.61 9.60
C MET A 618 6.32 -31.95 9.11
N ASN A 619 6.47 -32.33 7.84
CA ASN A 619 7.77 -32.64 7.23
C ASN A 619 8.71 -31.43 7.19
N ASN A 620 8.16 -30.22 7.13
CA ASN A 620 8.93 -28.97 7.19
C ASN A 620 9.28 -28.55 8.63
N GLY A 621 8.83 -29.28 9.66
CA GLY A 621 9.17 -29.03 11.06
C GLY A 621 8.32 -27.98 11.77
N PHE A 622 7.22 -27.52 11.16
CA PHE A 622 6.37 -26.45 11.70
C PHE A 622 5.21 -26.93 12.56
N ILE A 623 5.00 -28.24 12.66
CA ILE A 623 4.01 -28.88 13.54
C ILE A 623 4.73 -29.64 14.64
N TYR A 624 4.30 -29.48 15.88
CA TYR A 624 4.75 -30.27 17.02
C TYR A 624 3.58 -30.58 17.96
N LYS A 625 3.67 -31.64 18.76
CA LYS A 625 2.69 -31.96 19.79
C LYS A 625 3.05 -31.23 21.08
N GLY A 626 2.06 -30.68 21.78
CA GLY A 626 2.30 -30.06 23.07
C GLY A 626 1.01 -29.87 23.87
N GLU A 627 1.15 -29.80 25.18
CA GLU A 627 0.03 -29.56 26.07
C GLU A 627 -0.44 -28.11 25.96
N HIS A 628 -1.74 -27.91 25.85
CA HIS A 628 -2.37 -26.61 25.89
C HIS A 628 -3.28 -26.57 27.10
N GLU A 629 -2.95 -25.69 28.04
CA GLU A 629 -3.72 -25.44 29.25
C GLU A 629 -4.30 -24.03 29.18
N GLY A 630 -5.59 -23.91 29.46
CA GLY A 630 -6.23 -22.60 29.51
C GLY A 630 -7.73 -22.69 29.75
N TRP A 631 -8.33 -21.53 29.96
CA TRP A 631 -9.78 -21.40 30.06
C TRP A 631 -10.41 -21.60 28.70
N TYR A 632 -11.31 -22.57 28.58
CA TYR A 632 -11.93 -22.91 27.30
C TYR A 632 -13.44 -22.71 27.38
N SER A 633 -14.01 -22.00 26.39
CA SER A 633 -15.46 -21.89 26.21
C SER A 633 -15.93 -22.90 25.18
N VAL A 634 -16.80 -23.82 25.60
CA VAL A 634 -17.48 -24.75 24.69
C VAL A 634 -18.37 -24.00 23.70
N SER A 635 -19.01 -22.92 24.13
CA SER A 635 -19.88 -22.09 23.29
C SER A 635 -19.10 -21.31 22.23
N ASP A 636 -17.95 -20.73 22.60
CA ASP A 636 -17.17 -19.87 21.69
C ASP A 636 -16.19 -20.67 20.82
N GLU A 637 -15.89 -21.90 21.23
CA GLU A 637 -14.85 -22.78 20.67
C GLU A 637 -13.44 -22.18 20.73
N ALA A 638 -13.15 -21.41 21.78
CA ALA A 638 -11.93 -20.65 21.92
C ALA A 638 -11.29 -20.85 23.30
N PHE A 639 -9.96 -20.81 23.31
CA PHE A 639 -9.17 -20.64 24.52
C PHE A 639 -9.04 -19.16 24.85
N TYR A 640 -9.26 -18.83 26.12
CA TYR A 640 -9.17 -17.52 26.71
C TYR A 640 -7.97 -17.47 27.66
N SER A 641 -7.22 -16.37 27.63
CA SER A 641 -6.21 -16.13 28.65
C SER A 641 -6.89 -15.80 29.99
N THR A 642 -6.14 -15.91 31.09
CA THR A 642 -6.60 -15.53 32.43
C THR A 642 -7.12 -14.10 32.51
N SER A 643 -6.62 -13.19 31.67
CA SER A 643 -7.08 -11.80 31.56
C SER A 643 -8.39 -11.62 30.77
N GLN A 644 -8.88 -12.65 30.10
CA GLN A 644 -10.10 -12.60 29.27
C GLN A 644 -11.30 -13.30 29.92
N VAL A 645 -11.15 -13.73 31.17
CA VAL A 645 -12.18 -14.46 31.92
C VAL A 645 -12.42 -13.78 33.27
N GLN A 646 -13.64 -13.88 33.78
CA GLN A 646 -14.03 -13.30 35.07
C GLN A 646 -14.91 -14.26 35.86
N GLU A 647 -14.80 -14.18 37.18
CA GLU A 647 -15.63 -14.96 38.11
C GLU A 647 -16.99 -14.27 38.28
N VAL A 648 -18.08 -15.02 38.10
CA VAL A 648 -19.45 -14.56 38.31
C VAL A 648 -20.16 -15.47 39.29
N GLN A 649 -20.79 -14.85 40.29
CA GLN A 649 -21.58 -15.53 41.30
C GLN A 649 -22.98 -15.80 40.77
N ASN A 650 -23.41 -17.06 40.78
CA ASN A 650 -24.74 -17.40 40.31
C ASN A 650 -25.81 -16.88 41.30
N PRO A 651 -26.87 -16.19 40.85
CA PRO A 651 -27.89 -15.66 41.77
C PRO A 651 -28.65 -16.74 42.56
N ASN A 652 -28.62 -17.99 42.09
CA ASN A 652 -29.41 -19.11 42.63
C ASN A 652 -28.54 -20.23 43.24
N SER A 653 -27.23 -20.06 43.35
CA SER A 653 -26.32 -21.05 43.98
C SER A 653 -25.09 -20.35 44.58
N GLU A 654 -24.54 -20.90 45.67
CA GLU A 654 -23.25 -20.44 46.21
C GLU A 654 -22.04 -20.81 45.32
N GLU A 655 -22.24 -21.59 44.26
CA GLU A 655 -21.20 -21.91 43.28
C GLU A 655 -20.80 -20.70 42.44
N LYS A 656 -19.49 -20.45 42.43
CA LYS A 656 -18.84 -19.47 41.58
C LYS A 656 -18.52 -20.11 40.23
N SER A 657 -18.86 -19.43 39.15
CA SER A 657 -18.61 -19.89 37.78
C SER A 657 -17.70 -18.91 37.05
N MET A 658 -16.82 -19.41 36.18
CA MET A 658 -15.98 -18.56 35.33
C MET A 658 -16.66 -18.33 33.99
N ILE A 659 -16.65 -17.09 33.51
CA ILE A 659 -17.17 -16.73 32.18
C ILE A 659 -16.13 -15.95 31.38
N ALA A 660 -16.16 -16.06 30.07
CA ALA A 660 -15.40 -15.18 29.18
C ALA A 660 -15.98 -13.76 29.22
N ILE A 661 -15.12 -12.75 29.41
CA ILE A 661 -15.51 -11.34 29.54
C ILE A 661 -16.21 -10.84 28.26
N GLU A 662 -15.69 -11.26 27.10
CA GLU A 662 -16.17 -10.78 25.80
C GLU A 662 -17.51 -11.39 25.38
N SER A 663 -17.68 -12.70 25.59
CA SER A 663 -18.85 -13.44 25.11
C SER A 663 -19.93 -13.65 26.20
N GLY A 664 -19.55 -13.48 27.47
CA GLY A 664 -20.38 -13.80 28.63
C GLY A 664 -20.65 -15.31 28.77
N GLN A 665 -19.95 -16.17 28.03
CA GLN A 665 -20.17 -17.62 28.04
C GLN A 665 -19.35 -18.30 29.14
N PRO A 666 -19.82 -19.41 29.71
CA PRO A 666 -19.06 -20.18 30.70
C PRO A 666 -17.76 -20.72 30.10
N VAL A 667 -16.70 -20.68 30.90
CA VAL A 667 -15.38 -21.21 30.56
C VAL A 667 -14.92 -22.19 31.63
N GLU A 668 -14.21 -23.23 31.19
CA GLU A 668 -13.69 -24.29 32.05
C GLU A 668 -12.18 -24.44 31.83
N TRP A 669 -11.40 -24.61 32.91
CA TRP A 669 -9.98 -24.87 32.77
C TRP A 669 -9.78 -26.26 32.18
N THR A 670 -9.18 -26.33 31.00
CA THR A 670 -8.94 -27.60 30.31
C THR A 670 -7.48 -27.72 29.94
N THR A 671 -6.90 -28.89 30.20
CA THR A 671 -5.59 -29.30 29.71
C THR A 671 -5.79 -30.33 28.61
N GLU A 672 -5.33 -30.03 27.40
CA GLU A 672 -5.45 -30.92 26.25
C GLU A 672 -4.11 -31.03 25.52
N GLU A 673 -3.71 -32.25 25.20
CA GLU A 673 -2.61 -32.48 24.27
C GLU A 673 -3.08 -32.21 22.84
N ASN A 674 -2.48 -31.23 22.17
CA ASN A 674 -2.85 -30.81 20.84
C ASN A 674 -1.62 -30.62 19.94
N TYR A 675 -1.81 -30.77 18.64
CA TYR A 675 -0.80 -30.34 17.67
C TYR A 675 -0.82 -28.81 17.55
N LYS A 676 0.37 -28.21 17.64
CA LYS A 676 0.59 -26.77 17.55
C LYS A 676 1.38 -26.42 16.29
N PHE A 677 1.00 -25.31 15.67
CA PHE A 677 1.73 -24.68 14.59
C PHE A 677 2.64 -23.58 15.14
N ARG A 678 3.90 -23.59 14.69
CA ARG A 678 4.95 -22.62 15.04
C ARG A 678 4.72 -21.23 14.41
N LEU A 679 3.62 -20.57 14.75
CA LEU A 679 3.29 -19.23 14.23
C LEU A 679 4.35 -18.20 14.62
N SER A 680 4.96 -18.36 15.79
CA SER A 680 6.03 -17.49 16.30
C SER A 680 7.21 -17.37 15.34
N GLU A 681 7.58 -18.42 14.61
CA GLU A 681 8.69 -18.39 13.64
C GLU A 681 8.44 -17.52 12.41
N PHE A 682 7.17 -17.16 12.15
CA PHE A 682 6.79 -16.33 11.01
C PHE A 682 6.60 -14.86 11.37
N GLN A 683 6.77 -14.47 12.63
CA GLN A 683 6.57 -13.09 13.10
C GLN A 683 7.28 -12.05 12.24
N ASP A 684 8.59 -12.16 12.02
CA ASP A 684 9.34 -11.16 11.25
C ASP A 684 8.93 -11.10 9.78
N ARG A 685 8.47 -12.22 9.21
CA ARG A 685 7.99 -12.30 7.82
C ARG A 685 6.59 -11.71 7.71
N LEU A 686 5.73 -11.95 8.70
CA LEU A 686 4.40 -11.38 8.82
C LEU A 686 4.46 -9.88 9.11
N LYS A 687 5.39 -9.40 9.94
CA LYS A 687 5.65 -7.97 10.17
C LYS A 687 6.02 -7.25 8.87
N ARG A 688 6.93 -7.84 8.08
CA ARG A 688 7.26 -7.35 6.73
C ARG A 688 6.08 -7.39 5.75
N TRP A 689 5.10 -8.25 5.99
CA TRP A 689 3.92 -8.43 5.14
C TRP A 689 2.73 -7.53 5.56
N LEU A 690 2.53 -7.27 6.86
CA LEU A 690 1.30 -6.67 7.42
C LEU A 690 1.49 -5.59 8.48
N ASP A 691 2.71 -5.26 8.90
CA ASP A 691 2.95 -4.29 9.98
C ASP A 691 2.20 -4.64 11.29
N ALA A 692 2.06 -5.94 11.59
CA ALA A 692 1.32 -6.49 12.75
C ALA A 692 2.21 -7.39 13.63
N ASP A 693 1.93 -7.46 14.93
CA ASP A 693 2.72 -8.21 15.94
C ASP A 693 1.95 -9.42 16.53
N PRO A 694 1.98 -10.60 15.87
CA PRO A 694 1.32 -11.81 16.40
C PRO A 694 2.23 -12.58 17.37
N GLN A 695 1.87 -12.71 18.66
CA GLN A 695 2.82 -13.15 19.69
C GLN A 695 2.86 -14.65 20.07
N ALA A 696 1.93 -15.52 19.63
CA ALA A 696 1.88 -16.92 20.12
C ALA A 696 1.65 -17.99 19.04
N ASP A 697 2.20 -19.19 19.27
CA ASP A 697 1.89 -20.42 18.53
C ASP A 697 0.42 -20.80 18.68
N ILE A 698 -0.15 -21.47 17.67
CA ILE A 698 -1.59 -21.76 17.63
C ILE A 698 -1.85 -23.26 17.61
N SER A 699 -2.87 -23.71 18.34
CA SER A 699 -3.36 -25.09 18.26
C SER A 699 -4.07 -25.32 16.92
N ILE A 700 -3.69 -26.37 16.20
CA ILE A 700 -4.21 -26.77 14.88
C ILE A 700 -4.85 -28.17 14.87
N SER A 701 -5.01 -28.82 16.02
CA SER A 701 -5.86 -30.01 16.19
C SER A 701 -6.76 -29.89 17.42
N ARG A 702 -7.72 -30.81 17.54
CA ARG A 702 -8.54 -31.05 18.74
C ARG A 702 -8.66 -32.55 19.00
N PRO A 703 -8.83 -33.00 20.25
CA PRO A 703 -9.07 -34.41 20.54
C PRO A 703 -10.36 -34.91 19.87
N HIS A 704 -10.32 -36.12 19.30
CA HIS A 704 -11.45 -36.72 18.59
C HIS A 704 -12.66 -36.96 19.50
N SER A 705 -12.42 -37.27 20.79
CA SER A 705 -13.46 -37.40 21.83
C SER A 705 -14.34 -36.14 21.96
N ARG A 706 -13.80 -34.98 21.59
CA ARG A 706 -14.44 -33.68 21.66
C ARG A 706 -15.02 -33.23 20.33
N LEU A 707 -14.31 -33.55 19.24
CA LEU A 707 -14.70 -33.22 17.88
C LEU A 707 -14.37 -34.38 16.94
N ASP A 708 -15.37 -35.21 16.68
CA ASP A 708 -15.33 -36.32 15.72
C ASP A 708 -15.79 -35.90 14.31
N TRP A 709 -16.51 -34.78 14.18
CA TRP A 709 -17.00 -34.26 12.90
C TRP A 709 -15.98 -33.33 12.23
N GLY A 710 -14.94 -33.93 11.61
CA GLY A 710 -13.88 -33.22 10.91
C GLY A 710 -12.97 -34.12 10.07
N VAL A 711 -11.78 -33.61 9.71
CA VAL A 711 -10.73 -34.38 9.03
C VAL A 711 -9.77 -34.93 10.07
N ASP A 712 -9.53 -36.24 10.10
CA ASP A 712 -8.55 -36.84 11.02
C ASP A 712 -7.12 -36.37 10.71
N VAL A 713 -6.31 -36.24 11.77
CA VAL A 713 -4.88 -35.95 11.64
C VAL A 713 -4.18 -37.16 10.97
N PRO A 714 -3.40 -36.97 9.89
CA PRO A 714 -2.64 -38.05 9.28
C PRO A 714 -1.71 -38.76 10.27
N GLY A 715 -1.97 -40.04 10.54
CA GLY A 715 -1.17 -40.87 11.46
C GLY A 715 -1.58 -40.78 12.94
N ASP A 716 -2.61 -40.01 13.28
CA ASP A 716 -3.16 -39.93 14.65
C ASP A 716 -4.70 -39.79 14.60
N SER A 717 -5.43 -40.91 14.70
CA SER A 717 -6.90 -40.93 14.66
C SER A 717 -7.57 -40.41 15.93
N GLU A 718 -6.81 -40.20 17.01
CA GLU A 718 -7.33 -39.62 18.26
C GLU A 718 -7.40 -38.09 18.18
N GLN A 719 -6.99 -37.50 17.06
CA GLN A 719 -6.94 -36.05 16.85
C GLN A 719 -7.60 -35.68 15.51
N THR A 720 -8.37 -34.59 15.56
CA THR A 720 -9.08 -34.00 14.42
C THR A 720 -8.45 -32.67 14.06
N VAL A 721 -8.21 -32.43 12.77
CA VAL A 721 -7.66 -31.17 12.24
C VAL A 721 -8.59 -30.02 12.58
N TYR A 722 -8.01 -28.92 13.06
CA TYR A 722 -8.74 -27.73 13.45
C TYR A 722 -9.40 -27.04 12.24
N VAL A 723 -10.65 -26.62 12.44
CA VAL A 723 -11.53 -26.07 11.39
C VAL A 723 -10.88 -24.96 10.56
N TRP A 724 -10.08 -24.07 11.13
CA TRP A 724 -9.48 -22.99 10.35
C TRP A 724 -8.34 -23.47 9.43
N LEU A 725 -7.60 -24.51 9.81
CA LEU A 725 -6.59 -25.08 8.92
C LEU A 725 -7.28 -25.81 7.76
N ASP A 726 -8.29 -26.64 8.07
CA ASP A 726 -9.17 -27.32 7.11
C ASP A 726 -9.79 -26.31 6.13
N ALA A 727 -10.58 -25.38 6.66
CA ALA A 727 -11.32 -24.38 5.89
C ALA A 727 -10.41 -23.58 4.97
N LEU A 728 -9.24 -23.08 5.41
CA LEU A 728 -8.36 -22.25 4.57
C LEU A 728 -7.77 -23.02 3.36
N ILE A 729 -7.63 -24.35 3.45
CA ILE A 729 -7.08 -25.18 2.37
C ILE A 729 -8.07 -25.33 1.19
N ASN A 730 -9.35 -24.93 1.36
CA ASN A 730 -10.34 -24.93 0.28
C ASN A 730 -9.82 -24.15 -0.94
N TYR A 731 -9.12 -23.03 -0.71
CA TYR A 731 -8.63 -22.16 -1.75
C TYR A 731 -7.60 -22.84 -2.67
N LEU A 732 -6.79 -23.75 -2.10
CA LEU A 732 -5.86 -24.61 -2.82
C LEU A 732 -6.59 -25.75 -3.53
N THR A 733 -7.53 -26.39 -2.83
CA THR A 733 -8.30 -27.56 -3.31
C THR A 733 -9.01 -27.25 -4.63
N VAL A 734 -9.60 -26.06 -4.76
CA VAL A 734 -10.29 -25.63 -5.98
C VAL A 734 -9.37 -25.54 -7.18
N ASN A 735 -8.08 -25.28 -6.97
CA ASN A 735 -7.06 -25.27 -8.03
C ASN A 735 -6.41 -26.64 -8.25
N GLY A 736 -6.97 -27.72 -7.68
CA GLY A 736 -6.49 -29.09 -7.87
C GLY A 736 -5.30 -29.47 -6.98
N PHE A 737 -5.12 -28.80 -5.84
CA PHE A 737 -4.13 -29.22 -4.85
C PHE A 737 -4.55 -30.54 -4.17
N PRO A 738 -3.63 -31.49 -3.93
CA PRO A 738 -2.22 -31.47 -4.27
C PRO A 738 -1.97 -31.72 -5.77
N TRP A 739 -1.12 -30.89 -6.38
CA TRP A 739 -0.84 -30.99 -7.81
C TRP A 739 0.14 -32.13 -8.12
N SER A 740 -0.19 -32.97 -9.09
CA SER A 740 0.71 -34.00 -9.62
C SER A 740 1.74 -33.45 -10.63
N HIS A 741 1.49 -32.26 -11.20
CA HIS A 741 2.35 -31.51 -12.14
C HIS A 741 2.34 -30.00 -11.85
N GLU A 742 3.24 -29.21 -12.47
CA GLU A 742 3.45 -27.77 -12.20
C GLU A 742 2.25 -26.83 -12.50
N ASP A 743 1.13 -27.34 -13.01
CA ASP A 743 -0.03 -26.54 -13.37
C ASP A 743 -0.89 -26.19 -12.14
N MET A 744 -0.52 -25.10 -11.46
CA MET A 744 -1.25 -24.56 -10.32
C MET A 744 -2.61 -23.90 -10.68
N ASN A 745 -3.14 -24.13 -11.89
CA ASN A 745 -4.50 -23.84 -12.39
C ASN A 745 -5.17 -22.51 -11.99
N GLY A 746 -4.41 -21.47 -11.63
CA GLY A 746 -4.95 -20.17 -11.20
C GLY A 746 -4.33 -19.60 -9.92
N TRP A 747 -3.69 -20.44 -9.09
CA TRP A 747 -3.02 -20.05 -7.86
C TRP A 747 -1.80 -19.13 -8.09
N PRO A 748 -1.51 -18.16 -7.20
CA PRO A 748 -2.29 -17.76 -6.02
C PRO A 748 -3.53 -16.94 -6.36
N ALA A 749 -4.46 -16.86 -5.39
CA ALA A 749 -5.62 -15.98 -5.49
C ALA A 749 -5.19 -14.53 -5.73
N ASP A 750 -5.82 -13.91 -6.72
CA ASP A 750 -5.64 -12.49 -6.99
C ASP A 750 -6.42 -11.65 -5.97
N ILE A 751 -7.62 -12.11 -5.58
CA ILE A 751 -8.46 -11.43 -4.59
C ILE A 751 -9.20 -12.46 -3.71
N HIS A 752 -8.97 -12.41 -2.40
CA HIS A 752 -9.86 -13.03 -1.40
C HIS A 752 -10.86 -11.97 -0.91
N VAL A 753 -12.14 -12.17 -1.14
CA VAL A 753 -13.22 -11.35 -0.57
C VAL A 753 -13.63 -11.98 0.76
N VAL A 754 -13.55 -11.23 1.86
CA VAL A 754 -13.84 -11.73 3.21
C VAL A 754 -14.55 -10.68 4.06
N GLY A 755 -15.28 -11.12 5.09
CA GLY A 755 -15.79 -10.23 6.13
C GLY A 755 -14.69 -9.80 7.10
N LYS A 756 -14.83 -8.62 7.72
CA LYS A 756 -13.86 -8.08 8.70
C LYS A 756 -13.64 -9.00 9.91
N ASP A 757 -14.63 -9.79 10.28
CA ASP A 757 -14.61 -10.76 11.38
C ASP A 757 -13.60 -11.90 11.19
N ILE A 758 -13.32 -12.26 9.94
CA ILE A 758 -12.40 -13.36 9.62
C ILE A 758 -11.06 -12.89 9.05
N LEU A 759 -10.77 -11.57 9.15
CA LEU A 759 -9.57 -10.97 8.60
C LEU A 759 -8.29 -11.56 9.22
N ARG A 760 -8.27 -11.81 10.54
CA ARG A 760 -7.11 -12.41 11.22
C ARG A 760 -6.72 -13.75 10.61
N PHE A 761 -7.70 -14.60 10.29
CA PHE A 761 -7.42 -15.92 9.71
C PHE A 761 -6.83 -15.81 8.30
N HIS A 762 -7.31 -14.86 7.50
CA HIS A 762 -6.88 -14.68 6.10
C HIS A 762 -5.60 -13.86 5.94
N ALA A 763 -5.33 -12.91 6.84
CA ALA A 763 -4.16 -12.06 6.79
C ALA A 763 -3.00 -12.63 7.61
N VAL A 764 -3.25 -13.27 8.75
CA VAL A 764 -2.17 -13.76 9.64
C VAL A 764 -1.93 -15.25 9.45
N PHE A 765 -2.95 -16.08 9.70
CA PHE A 765 -2.75 -17.53 9.73
C PHE A 765 -2.54 -18.10 8.34
N TRP A 766 -3.36 -17.69 7.36
CA TRP A 766 -3.26 -18.21 6.02
C TRP A 766 -1.90 -17.95 5.36
N PRO A 767 -1.35 -16.72 5.37
CA PRO A 767 -0.01 -16.49 4.83
C PRO A 767 1.07 -17.24 5.62
N ALA A 768 0.94 -17.40 6.93
CA ALA A 768 1.89 -18.19 7.71
C ALA A 768 1.88 -19.68 7.30
N PHE A 769 0.70 -20.28 7.15
CA PHE A 769 0.54 -21.65 6.66
C PHE A 769 1.12 -21.82 5.25
N LEU A 770 0.86 -20.87 4.34
CA LEU A 770 1.43 -20.89 2.99
C LEU A 770 2.96 -20.72 3.01
N MET A 771 3.50 -19.82 3.84
CA MET A 771 4.95 -19.65 4.01
C MET A 771 5.62 -20.90 4.57
N ALA A 772 4.95 -21.59 5.49
CA ALA A 772 5.41 -22.86 6.07
C ALA A 772 5.37 -24.01 5.04
N ALA A 773 4.42 -23.97 4.11
CA ALA A 773 4.30 -24.94 3.01
C ALA A 773 5.11 -24.58 1.76
N ASP A 774 5.92 -23.50 1.78
CA ASP A 774 6.66 -22.91 0.65
C ASP A 774 5.78 -22.62 -0.58
N LEU A 775 4.57 -22.08 -0.35
CA LEU A 775 3.60 -21.74 -1.39
C LEU A 775 3.46 -20.21 -1.61
N PRO A 776 3.14 -19.76 -2.85
CA PRO A 776 2.88 -18.35 -3.13
C PRO A 776 1.70 -17.78 -2.31
N LEU A 777 1.85 -16.52 -1.87
CA LEU A 777 0.84 -15.80 -1.09
C LEU A 777 -0.25 -15.18 -1.97
N PRO A 778 -1.47 -14.96 -1.43
CA PRO A 778 -2.50 -14.20 -2.14
C PRO A 778 -2.07 -12.75 -2.41
N LYS A 779 -2.53 -12.18 -3.52
CA LYS A 779 -2.14 -10.82 -3.94
C LYS A 779 -2.89 -9.72 -3.20
N LYS A 780 -4.18 -9.92 -2.93
CA LYS A 780 -5.06 -8.95 -2.27
C LYS A 780 -6.08 -9.67 -1.39
N ILE A 781 -6.33 -9.11 -0.21
CA ILE A 781 -7.44 -9.50 0.67
C ILE A 781 -8.36 -8.29 0.78
N LEU A 782 -9.59 -8.41 0.28
CA LEU A 782 -10.65 -7.43 0.40
C LEU A 782 -11.49 -7.78 1.62
N ALA A 783 -11.27 -7.06 2.72
CA ALA A 783 -12.07 -7.19 3.93
C ALA A 783 -13.19 -6.16 3.94
N HIS A 784 -14.44 -6.62 3.82
CA HIS A 784 -15.61 -5.74 3.85
C HIS A 784 -16.26 -5.70 5.24
N SER A 785 -16.95 -4.60 5.52
CA SER A 785 -17.73 -4.41 6.73
C SER A 785 -19.05 -5.21 6.71
N HIS A 786 -19.72 -5.27 7.86
CA HIS A 786 -20.96 -6.04 8.03
C HIS A 786 -22.17 -5.21 7.65
N TRP A 787 -23.23 -5.91 7.24
CA TRP A 787 -24.56 -5.34 7.20
C TRP A 787 -25.18 -5.44 8.60
N THR A 788 -25.83 -4.35 9.01
CA THR A 788 -26.62 -4.21 10.23
C THR A 788 -28.08 -3.99 9.85
N MET A 789 -28.98 -4.12 10.82
CA MET A 789 -30.37 -3.70 10.66
C MET A 789 -30.77 -2.88 11.89
N LYS A 790 -31.30 -1.67 11.66
CA LYS A 790 -31.54 -0.67 12.72
C LYS A 790 -30.27 -0.40 13.54
N LYS A 791 -29.10 -0.38 12.89
CA LYS A 791 -27.77 -0.22 13.49
C LYS A 791 -27.37 -1.31 14.50
N GLN A 792 -28.09 -2.43 14.51
CA GLN A 792 -27.74 -3.59 15.32
C GLN A 792 -27.20 -4.70 14.42
N LYS A 793 -26.18 -5.42 14.90
CA LYS A 793 -25.65 -6.61 14.21
C LYS A 793 -26.80 -7.61 14.03
N MET A 794 -26.98 -8.09 12.80
CA MET A 794 -27.99 -9.10 12.51
C MET A 794 -27.63 -10.41 13.21
N SER A 795 -28.57 -10.99 13.95
CA SER A 795 -28.44 -12.30 14.57
C SER A 795 -29.78 -13.03 14.59
N LYS A 796 -29.72 -14.34 14.39
CA LYS A 796 -30.92 -15.20 14.39
C LYS A 796 -31.62 -15.19 15.76
N SER A 797 -30.86 -15.17 16.84
CA SER A 797 -31.37 -15.10 18.21
C SER A 797 -32.22 -13.85 18.49
N ARG A 798 -31.99 -12.76 17.75
CA ARG A 798 -32.72 -11.49 17.89
C ARG A 798 -33.85 -11.34 16.85
N GLY A 799 -34.01 -12.30 15.93
CA GLY A 799 -35.02 -12.26 14.88
C GLY A 799 -34.86 -11.11 13.88
N ASN A 800 -33.71 -10.42 13.87
CA ASN A 800 -33.46 -9.21 13.07
C ASN A 800 -32.66 -9.52 11.79
N VAL A 801 -32.81 -10.71 11.21
CA VAL A 801 -32.10 -11.15 10.00
C VAL A 801 -32.96 -10.92 8.77
N VAL A 802 -32.38 -10.27 7.76
CA VAL A 802 -33.03 -10.07 6.47
C VAL A 802 -32.94 -11.35 5.64
N ASP A 803 -34.10 -11.84 5.19
CA ASP A 803 -34.19 -12.91 4.20
C ASP A 803 -33.87 -12.35 2.80
N PRO A 804 -32.73 -12.73 2.21
CA PRO A 804 -32.32 -12.22 0.91
C PRO A 804 -33.24 -12.69 -0.24
N ILE A 805 -33.86 -13.87 -0.14
CA ILE A 805 -34.76 -14.37 -1.19
C ILE A 805 -36.02 -13.52 -1.21
N LYS A 806 -36.60 -13.26 -0.03
CA LYS A 806 -37.74 -12.35 0.10
C LYS A 806 -37.41 -10.97 -0.46
N ALA A 807 -36.27 -10.38 -0.08
CA ALA A 807 -35.86 -9.07 -0.59
C ALA A 807 -35.71 -9.04 -2.13
N MET A 808 -35.17 -10.10 -2.73
CA MET A 808 -35.08 -10.20 -4.20
C MET A 808 -36.43 -10.40 -4.88
N ASN A 809 -37.37 -11.12 -4.25
CA ASN A 809 -38.73 -11.27 -4.76
C ASN A 809 -39.51 -9.94 -4.71
N ASP A 810 -39.35 -9.18 -3.62
CA ASP A 810 -40.06 -7.92 -3.40
C ASP A 810 -39.50 -6.79 -4.28
N TYR A 811 -38.17 -6.71 -4.43
CA TYR A 811 -37.49 -5.56 -5.06
C TYR A 811 -36.80 -5.86 -6.40
N GLY A 812 -36.64 -7.13 -6.76
CA GLY A 812 -35.91 -7.59 -7.93
C GLY A 812 -34.42 -7.84 -7.64
N VAL A 813 -33.88 -8.90 -8.25
CA VAL A 813 -32.50 -9.38 -8.08
C VAL A 813 -31.47 -8.27 -8.33
N ASP A 814 -31.52 -7.62 -9.50
CA ASP A 814 -30.56 -6.58 -9.86
C ASP A 814 -30.66 -5.33 -8.99
N THR A 815 -31.86 -5.01 -8.46
CA THR A 815 -32.05 -3.91 -7.50
C THR A 815 -31.30 -4.20 -6.21
N ILE A 816 -31.43 -5.41 -5.65
CA ILE A 816 -30.73 -5.82 -4.43
C ILE A 816 -29.23 -5.85 -4.66
N ARG A 817 -28.76 -6.40 -5.79
CA ARG A 817 -27.33 -6.40 -6.13
C ARG A 817 -26.77 -4.98 -6.22
N TYR A 818 -27.49 -4.06 -6.88
CA TYR A 818 -27.11 -2.66 -6.94
C TYR A 818 -27.06 -2.02 -5.57
N TYR A 819 -28.10 -2.19 -4.75
CA TYR A 819 -28.16 -1.65 -3.39
C TYR A 819 -26.97 -2.11 -2.55
N LEU A 820 -26.68 -3.42 -2.57
CA LEU A 820 -25.57 -3.99 -1.82
C LEU A 820 -24.22 -3.42 -2.25
N MET A 821 -23.99 -3.22 -3.55
CA MET A 821 -22.74 -2.66 -4.07
C MET A 821 -22.64 -1.13 -3.93
N ARG A 822 -23.79 -0.44 -3.86
CA ARG A 822 -23.87 1.03 -3.80
C ARG A 822 -23.77 1.56 -2.38
N ASP A 823 -24.44 0.91 -1.44
CA ASP A 823 -24.53 1.34 -0.04
C ASP A 823 -23.78 0.41 0.91
N GLY A 824 -23.29 -0.73 0.42
CA GLY A 824 -22.37 -1.59 1.17
C GLY A 824 -21.02 -0.94 1.37
N GLY A 825 -20.57 -0.90 2.62
CA GLY A 825 -19.28 -0.35 2.99
C GLY A 825 -18.15 -1.38 2.97
N ILE A 826 -16.95 -0.90 2.66
CA ILE A 826 -15.68 -1.60 2.96
C ILE A 826 -15.18 -1.18 4.34
N SER A 827 -15.16 0.14 4.60
CA SER A 827 -14.65 0.71 5.85
C SER A 827 -15.69 0.72 6.96
N ASP A 828 -16.94 1.04 6.63
CA ASP A 828 -18.01 1.24 7.61
C ASP A 828 -19.12 0.20 7.46
N ASP A 829 -19.77 -0.15 8.57
CA ASP A 829 -20.92 -1.07 8.54
C ASP A 829 -22.11 -0.40 7.83
N GLY A 830 -22.71 -1.13 6.89
CA GLY A 830 -23.92 -0.69 6.19
C GLY A 830 -25.15 -1.03 7.02
N ASP A 831 -26.19 -0.18 6.99
CA ASP A 831 -27.48 -0.48 7.62
C ASP A 831 -28.50 -0.80 6.53
N TYR A 832 -29.00 -2.04 6.56
CA TYR A 832 -30.04 -2.50 5.65
C TYR A 832 -31.37 -1.88 6.07
N SER A 833 -32.07 -1.29 5.10
CA SER A 833 -33.45 -0.83 5.26
C SER A 833 -34.21 -0.99 3.96
N ASP A 834 -35.42 -1.55 4.05
CA ASP A 834 -36.35 -1.63 2.92
C ASP A 834 -36.65 -0.25 2.33
N ASP A 835 -36.70 0.80 3.15
CA ASP A 835 -36.90 2.18 2.67
C ASP A 835 -35.71 2.66 1.85
N ASN A 836 -34.48 2.29 2.26
CA ASN A 836 -33.28 2.63 1.50
C ASN A 836 -33.24 1.88 0.16
N VAL A 837 -33.63 0.60 0.13
CA VAL A 837 -33.75 -0.18 -1.11
C VAL A 837 -34.76 0.48 -2.06
N LYS A 838 -35.96 0.81 -1.55
CA LYS A 838 -37.01 1.52 -2.30
C LYS A 838 -36.52 2.88 -2.80
N GLU A 839 -35.77 3.60 -1.97
CA GLU A 839 -35.20 4.91 -2.32
C GLU A 839 -34.18 4.79 -3.46
N ARG A 840 -33.23 3.85 -3.38
CA ARG A 840 -32.25 3.62 -4.46
C ARG A 840 -32.91 3.17 -5.74
N HIS A 841 -33.90 2.27 -5.65
CA HIS A 841 -34.67 1.87 -6.81
C HIS A 841 -35.40 3.06 -7.44
N ARG A 842 -36.10 3.86 -6.64
CA ARG A 842 -36.92 4.99 -7.13
C ARG A 842 -36.07 6.14 -7.67
N LYS A 843 -35.03 6.56 -6.92
CA LYS A 843 -34.22 7.73 -7.27
C LYS A 843 -33.20 7.41 -8.35
N ASP A 844 -32.41 6.37 -8.17
CA ASP A 844 -31.29 6.07 -9.07
C ASP A 844 -31.80 5.27 -10.28
N LEU A 845 -32.32 4.06 -10.03
CA LEU A 845 -32.62 3.10 -11.11
C LEU A 845 -33.77 3.58 -11.99
N ALA A 846 -34.97 3.74 -11.44
CA ALA A 846 -36.15 4.19 -12.17
C ALA A 846 -36.08 5.69 -12.50
N GLY A 847 -35.69 6.52 -11.52
CA GLY A 847 -35.73 7.97 -11.63
C GLY A 847 -34.65 8.59 -12.52
N GLN A 848 -33.46 7.99 -12.61
CA GLN A 848 -32.39 8.48 -13.50
C GLN A 848 -32.27 7.63 -14.76
N LEU A 849 -31.76 6.40 -14.64
CA LEU A 849 -31.41 5.58 -15.81
C LEU A 849 -32.65 5.13 -16.57
N GLY A 850 -33.66 4.62 -15.86
CA GLY A 850 -34.93 4.21 -16.43
C GLY A 850 -35.66 5.37 -17.13
N ASN A 851 -35.68 6.55 -16.49
CA ASN A 851 -36.28 7.76 -17.06
C ASN A 851 -35.56 8.23 -18.33
N LEU A 852 -34.22 8.29 -18.31
CA LEU A 852 -33.43 8.71 -19.48
C LEU A 852 -33.70 7.78 -20.67
N VAL A 853 -33.66 6.47 -20.43
CA VAL A 853 -33.92 5.45 -21.45
C VAL A 853 -35.34 5.58 -21.98
N SER A 854 -36.36 5.62 -21.11
CA SER A 854 -37.77 5.71 -21.53
C SER A 854 -38.06 6.95 -22.37
N ARG A 855 -37.49 8.11 -22.00
CA ARG A 855 -37.65 9.38 -22.73
C ARG A 855 -36.94 9.36 -24.08
N SER A 856 -35.72 8.84 -24.13
CA SER A 856 -34.88 8.87 -25.34
C SER A 856 -35.33 7.88 -26.41
N ILE A 857 -35.90 6.72 -26.03
CA ILE A 857 -36.38 5.69 -26.97
C ILE A 857 -37.89 5.78 -27.26
N SER A 858 -38.57 6.82 -26.76
CA SER A 858 -40.02 6.97 -26.92
C SER A 858 -40.42 7.13 -28.40
N PRO A 859 -41.34 6.31 -28.93
CA PRO A 859 -41.85 6.47 -30.30
C PRO A 859 -42.52 7.83 -30.55
N ALA A 860 -43.04 8.48 -29.49
CA ALA A 860 -43.65 9.80 -29.59
C ALA A 860 -42.62 10.91 -29.86
N LEU A 861 -41.36 10.69 -29.46
CA LEU A 861 -40.25 11.60 -29.66
C LEU A 861 -39.42 11.21 -30.88
N ASN A 862 -39.05 9.94 -31.02
CA ASN A 862 -38.28 9.39 -32.12
C ASN A 862 -39.06 8.26 -32.83
N PRO A 863 -40.01 8.57 -33.73
CA PRO A 863 -40.82 7.57 -34.42
C PRO A 863 -40.00 6.61 -35.27
N SER A 864 -38.84 7.05 -35.77
CA SER A 864 -37.95 6.21 -36.56
C SER A 864 -37.26 5.12 -35.74
N LEU A 865 -37.26 5.26 -34.41
CA LEU A 865 -36.57 4.39 -33.47
C LEU A 865 -35.10 4.16 -33.87
N VAL A 866 -34.46 5.17 -34.43
CA VAL A 866 -33.07 5.10 -34.86
C VAL A 866 -32.21 5.99 -33.98
N VAL A 867 -31.10 5.44 -33.49
CA VAL A 867 -30.05 6.26 -32.87
C VAL A 867 -29.34 7.03 -33.99
N PRO A 868 -29.30 8.37 -33.93
CA PRO A 868 -28.56 9.16 -34.91
C PRO A 868 -27.08 8.77 -34.94
N SER A 869 -26.43 8.88 -36.10
CA SER A 869 -25.01 8.55 -36.26
C SER A 869 -24.13 9.32 -35.25
N PRO A 870 -22.98 8.74 -34.83
CA PRO A 870 -22.04 9.44 -33.95
C PRO A 870 -21.74 10.85 -34.43
N ILE A 871 -21.77 11.80 -33.50
CA ILE A 871 -21.61 13.23 -33.79
C ILE A 871 -20.25 13.43 -34.47
N LYS A 872 -20.27 13.92 -35.71
CA LYS A 872 -19.09 14.46 -36.37
C LYS A 872 -19.00 15.92 -35.96
N PHE A 873 -18.10 16.22 -35.02
CA PHE A 873 -17.84 17.60 -34.61
C PHE A 873 -17.12 18.35 -35.73
N SER A 874 -17.86 18.85 -36.72
CA SER A 874 -17.32 19.70 -37.80
C SER A 874 -16.75 21.01 -37.24
N ASN A 875 -17.35 21.54 -36.16
CA ASN A 875 -16.98 22.81 -35.52
C ASN A 875 -16.59 22.66 -34.03
N GLY A 876 -16.20 21.46 -33.58
CA GLY A 876 -15.93 21.18 -32.17
C GLY A 876 -17.18 20.90 -31.33
N VAL A 877 -16.99 20.67 -30.03
CA VAL A 877 -18.08 20.39 -29.07
C VAL A 877 -18.74 21.71 -28.65
N THR A 878 -20.07 21.80 -28.70
CA THR A 878 -20.77 23.02 -28.29
C THR A 878 -20.61 23.26 -26.79
N GLU A 879 -20.73 24.52 -26.34
CA GLU A 879 -20.66 24.85 -24.91
C GLU A 879 -21.73 24.10 -24.09
N LYS A 880 -22.95 23.96 -24.65
CA LYS A 880 -24.05 23.22 -24.04
C LYS A 880 -23.76 21.72 -23.89
N ASP A 881 -23.02 21.12 -24.83
CA ASP A 881 -22.70 19.69 -24.82
C ASP A 881 -21.41 19.37 -24.05
N SER A 882 -20.55 20.36 -23.84
CA SER A 882 -19.17 20.19 -23.35
C SER A 882 -19.10 19.48 -22.00
N SER A 883 -20.01 19.78 -21.07
CA SER A 883 -20.06 19.15 -19.74
C SER A 883 -20.28 17.63 -19.85
N LEU A 884 -21.35 17.23 -20.55
CA LEU A 884 -21.72 15.83 -20.70
C LEU A 884 -20.70 15.05 -21.54
N TYR A 885 -20.22 15.65 -22.64
CA TYR A 885 -19.17 15.07 -23.47
C TYR A 885 -17.92 14.73 -22.66
N ASN A 886 -17.42 15.67 -21.85
CA ASN A 886 -16.22 15.46 -21.03
C ASN A 886 -16.41 14.37 -19.97
N LYS A 887 -17.61 14.29 -19.36
CA LYS A 887 -17.94 13.20 -18.43
C LYS A 887 -17.92 11.85 -19.15
N LEU A 888 -18.57 11.73 -20.31
CA LEU A 888 -18.65 10.47 -21.06
C LEU A 888 -17.29 10.00 -21.59
N GLN A 889 -16.40 10.91 -21.99
CA GLN A 889 -15.05 10.55 -22.45
C GLN A 889 -14.22 9.85 -21.38
N ASN A 890 -14.35 10.28 -20.12
CA ASN A 890 -13.52 9.83 -19.01
C ASN A 890 -14.19 8.80 -18.09
N LEU A 891 -15.51 8.63 -18.19
CA LEU A 891 -16.31 7.84 -17.24
C LEU A 891 -15.74 6.43 -17.04
N SER A 892 -15.43 5.71 -18.12
CA SER A 892 -14.94 4.33 -18.02
C SER A 892 -13.63 4.23 -17.23
N ASP A 893 -12.73 5.19 -17.37
CA ASP A 893 -11.39 5.14 -16.76
C ASP A 893 -11.46 5.50 -15.28
N LEU A 894 -12.35 6.43 -14.93
CA LEU A 894 -12.62 6.78 -13.54
C LEU A 894 -13.30 5.62 -12.79
N VAL A 895 -14.29 4.98 -13.41
CA VAL A 895 -14.93 3.78 -12.84
C VAL A 895 -13.92 2.63 -12.74
N ASP A 896 -13.08 2.43 -13.76
CA ASP A 896 -12.03 1.39 -13.74
C ASP A 896 -11.10 1.56 -12.55
N LYS A 897 -10.66 2.80 -12.29
CA LYS A 897 -9.83 3.13 -11.14
C LYS A 897 -10.51 2.76 -9.82
N HIS A 898 -11.76 3.21 -9.61
CA HIS A 898 -12.47 2.89 -8.37
C HIS A 898 -12.69 1.38 -8.21
N PHE A 899 -12.97 0.64 -9.29
CA PHE A 899 -13.15 -0.80 -9.21
C PHE A 899 -11.83 -1.53 -8.90
N LEU A 900 -10.69 -1.05 -9.41
CA LEU A 900 -9.35 -1.58 -9.05
C LEU A 900 -8.97 -1.29 -7.59
N ASP A 901 -9.42 -0.15 -7.07
CA ASP A 901 -9.26 0.28 -5.68
C ASP A 901 -10.33 -0.34 -4.74
N MET A 902 -11.23 -1.17 -5.28
CA MET A 902 -12.36 -1.83 -4.60
C MET A 902 -13.48 -0.87 -4.15
N GLU A 903 -13.44 0.41 -4.52
CA GLU A 903 -14.40 1.44 -4.12
C GLU A 903 -15.67 1.46 -5.01
N PHE A 904 -16.39 0.33 -5.09
CA PHE A 904 -17.53 0.17 -6.01
C PHE A 904 -18.60 1.26 -5.89
N GLY A 905 -19.02 1.61 -4.67
CA GLY A 905 -20.04 2.62 -4.43
C GLY A 905 -19.69 4.00 -5.01
N LYS A 906 -18.40 4.38 -5.02
CA LYS A 906 -17.92 5.63 -5.64
C LYS A 906 -17.98 5.53 -7.16
N GLY A 907 -17.54 4.41 -7.73
CA GLY A 907 -17.67 4.15 -9.17
C GLY A 907 -19.13 4.19 -9.65
N LEU A 908 -20.05 3.57 -8.90
CA LEU A 908 -21.48 3.60 -9.19
C LEU A 908 -22.05 5.02 -9.10
N SER A 909 -21.62 5.81 -8.11
CA SER A 909 -22.04 7.22 -7.98
C SER A 909 -21.66 8.03 -9.22
N LEU A 910 -20.42 7.88 -9.72
CA LEU A 910 -19.97 8.58 -10.94
C LEU A 910 -20.80 8.23 -12.19
N ILE A 911 -21.23 6.98 -12.30
CA ILE A 911 -22.12 6.54 -13.39
C ILE A 911 -23.45 7.29 -13.28
N PHE A 912 -24.08 7.29 -12.10
CA PHE A 912 -25.37 7.96 -11.91
C PHE A 912 -25.29 9.49 -11.96
N ASP A 913 -24.18 10.09 -11.55
CA ASP A 913 -23.91 11.53 -11.73
C ASP A 913 -23.81 11.91 -13.22
N THR A 914 -23.29 11.01 -14.05
CA THR A 914 -23.25 11.19 -15.51
C THR A 914 -24.63 11.00 -16.14
N VAL A 915 -25.42 10.04 -15.65
CA VAL A 915 -26.82 9.86 -16.09
C VAL A 915 -27.67 11.06 -15.70
N ALA A 916 -27.47 11.64 -14.51
CA ALA A 916 -28.15 12.85 -14.08
C ALA A 916 -27.80 14.06 -14.97
N GLU A 917 -26.53 14.22 -15.35
CA GLU A 917 -26.12 15.24 -16.33
C GLU A 917 -26.82 15.05 -17.68
N ALA A 918 -26.95 13.81 -18.15
CA ALA A 918 -27.66 13.52 -19.39
C ALA A 918 -29.16 13.82 -19.30
N ASN A 919 -29.81 13.51 -18.17
CA ASN A 919 -31.21 13.91 -17.94
C ASN A 919 -31.40 15.44 -17.94
N LYS A 920 -30.45 16.18 -17.36
CA LYS A 920 -30.44 17.64 -17.39
C LYS A 920 -30.26 18.16 -18.82
N HIS A 921 -29.21 17.72 -19.52
CA HIS A 921 -28.94 18.07 -20.91
C HIS A 921 -30.15 17.81 -21.82
N PHE A 922 -30.80 16.65 -21.68
CA PHE A 922 -32.00 16.32 -22.43
C PHE A 922 -33.18 17.25 -22.13
N THR A 923 -33.31 17.72 -20.88
CA THR A 923 -34.40 18.59 -20.46
C THR A 923 -34.16 20.03 -20.92
N ASP A 924 -32.94 20.55 -20.77
CA ASP A 924 -32.56 21.91 -21.14
C ASP A 924 -32.68 22.16 -22.66
N ASN A 925 -32.56 21.12 -23.49
CA ASN A 925 -32.70 21.20 -24.94
C ASN A 925 -34.13 20.96 -25.45
N GLU A 926 -35.09 20.59 -24.60
CA GLU A 926 -36.51 20.43 -24.94
C GLU A 926 -36.79 19.70 -26.28
N PRO A 927 -36.24 18.49 -26.54
CA PRO A 927 -36.28 17.86 -27.86
C PRO A 927 -37.70 17.58 -28.39
N TRP A 928 -38.72 17.55 -27.53
CA TRP A 928 -40.12 17.44 -27.93
C TRP A 928 -40.63 18.64 -28.74
N LYS A 929 -40.03 19.82 -28.58
CA LYS A 929 -40.30 21.00 -29.41
C LYS A 929 -39.51 20.96 -30.72
N LEU A 930 -38.29 20.41 -30.68
CA LEU A 930 -37.37 20.37 -31.83
C LEU A 930 -37.74 19.30 -32.88
N LYS A 931 -38.48 18.26 -32.51
CA LYS A 931 -38.73 17.08 -33.36
C LYS A 931 -39.40 17.37 -34.72
N ASN A 932 -40.11 18.50 -34.84
CA ASN A 932 -40.82 18.92 -36.05
C ASN A 932 -40.15 20.12 -36.76
N ASP A 933 -39.05 20.64 -36.22
CA ASP A 933 -38.32 21.78 -36.76
C ASP A 933 -37.20 21.30 -37.69
N SER A 934 -37.32 21.60 -38.98
CA SER A 934 -36.35 21.17 -40.00
C SER A 934 -34.97 21.81 -39.81
N ASP A 935 -34.91 23.03 -39.29
CA ASP A 935 -33.69 23.82 -39.15
C ASP A 935 -32.89 23.39 -37.91
N GLN A 936 -33.57 22.81 -36.92
CA GLN A 936 -32.97 22.30 -35.67
C GLN A 936 -32.75 20.78 -35.66
N LYS A 937 -32.86 20.13 -36.82
CA LYS A 937 -32.75 18.67 -36.95
C LYS A 937 -31.41 18.11 -36.44
N GLU A 938 -30.31 18.83 -36.64
CA GLU A 938 -29.00 18.43 -36.14
C GLU A 938 -28.92 18.48 -34.61
N THR A 939 -29.39 19.57 -34.00
CA THR A 939 -29.49 19.73 -32.55
C THR A 939 -30.34 18.61 -31.93
N PHE A 940 -31.50 18.31 -32.52
CA PHE A 940 -32.36 17.22 -32.08
C PHE A 940 -31.64 15.86 -32.11
N ASN A 941 -30.93 15.57 -33.21
CA ASN A 941 -30.16 14.34 -33.35
C ASN A 941 -29.03 14.23 -32.31
N ASN A 942 -28.33 15.33 -32.03
CA ASN A 942 -27.26 15.35 -31.04
C ASN A 942 -27.78 15.03 -29.63
N VAL A 943 -28.91 15.62 -29.24
CA VAL A 943 -29.55 15.37 -27.93
C VAL A 943 -29.94 13.88 -27.79
N LEU A 944 -30.53 13.30 -28.82
CA LEU A 944 -30.88 11.88 -28.82
C LEU A 944 -29.64 10.98 -28.78
N PHE A 945 -28.59 11.32 -29.52
CA PHE A 945 -27.34 10.58 -29.51
C PHE A 945 -26.69 10.60 -28.13
N TYR A 946 -26.58 11.76 -27.47
CA TYR A 946 -26.00 11.84 -26.13
C TYR A 946 -26.77 11.00 -25.12
N ALA A 947 -28.12 11.02 -25.16
CA ALA A 947 -28.93 10.21 -24.26
C ALA A 947 -28.73 8.70 -24.50
N ALA A 948 -28.74 8.26 -25.76
CA ALA A 948 -28.49 6.87 -26.13
C ALA A 948 -27.07 6.42 -25.78
N GLU A 949 -26.08 7.31 -25.98
CA GLU A 949 -24.68 7.04 -25.70
C GLU A 949 -24.39 6.96 -24.19
N THR A 950 -24.99 7.85 -23.39
CA THR A 950 -24.96 7.72 -21.93
C THR A 950 -25.59 6.42 -21.48
N ALA A 951 -26.76 6.04 -22.00
CA ALA A 951 -27.41 4.79 -21.66
C ALA A 951 -26.56 3.57 -22.04
N ARG A 952 -25.89 3.61 -23.21
CA ARG A 952 -25.01 2.55 -23.68
C ARG A 952 -23.77 2.38 -22.81
N ILE A 953 -23.04 3.47 -22.54
CA ILE A 953 -21.83 3.44 -21.72
C ILE A 953 -22.16 3.02 -20.28
N SER A 954 -23.17 3.64 -19.66
CA SER A 954 -23.63 3.26 -18.32
C SER A 954 -24.10 1.80 -18.29
N GLY A 955 -24.84 1.37 -19.31
CA GLY A 955 -25.26 -0.02 -19.47
C GLY A 955 -24.08 -0.98 -19.45
N ILE A 956 -23.03 -0.70 -20.22
CA ILE A 956 -21.83 -1.54 -20.26
C ILE A 956 -21.13 -1.59 -18.89
N LEU A 957 -20.94 -0.43 -18.24
CA LEU A 957 -20.22 -0.30 -16.97
C LEU A 957 -20.98 -0.92 -15.79
N LEU A 958 -22.31 -0.96 -15.85
CA LEU A 958 -23.17 -1.53 -14.80
C LEU A 958 -23.41 -3.03 -14.94
N GLN A 959 -23.04 -3.66 -16.08
CA GLN A 959 -23.19 -5.11 -16.30
C GLN A 959 -22.63 -5.99 -15.16
N PRO A 960 -21.49 -5.68 -14.51
CA PRO A 960 -21.00 -6.52 -13.43
C PRO A 960 -21.93 -6.55 -12.20
N ILE A 961 -22.70 -5.47 -11.98
CA ILE A 961 -23.54 -5.29 -10.81
C ILE A 961 -24.99 -5.69 -11.11
N MET A 962 -25.53 -5.24 -12.25
CA MET A 962 -26.90 -5.50 -12.71
C MET A 962 -26.90 -6.26 -14.04
N PRO A 963 -26.48 -7.55 -14.06
CA PRO A 963 -26.26 -8.28 -15.30
C PRO A 963 -27.54 -8.46 -16.13
N THR A 964 -28.69 -8.64 -15.49
CA THR A 964 -29.96 -8.95 -16.15
C THR A 964 -30.52 -7.71 -16.83
N LYS A 965 -30.66 -6.62 -16.07
CA LYS A 965 -31.23 -5.35 -16.52
C LYS A 965 -30.31 -4.63 -17.48
N MET A 966 -29.00 -4.73 -17.32
CA MET A 966 -28.09 -4.12 -18.31
C MET A 966 -28.06 -4.93 -19.62
N THR A 967 -28.26 -6.26 -19.57
CA THR A 967 -28.47 -7.05 -20.78
C THR A 967 -29.75 -6.63 -21.51
N GLU A 968 -30.86 -6.44 -20.78
CA GLU A 968 -32.13 -5.93 -21.31
C GLU A 968 -31.95 -4.55 -21.95
N LEU A 969 -31.32 -3.61 -21.23
CA LEU A 969 -31.02 -2.27 -21.75
C LEU A 969 -30.20 -2.33 -23.04
N LEU A 970 -29.08 -3.06 -23.04
CA LEU A 970 -28.19 -3.13 -24.20
C LEU A 970 -28.83 -3.88 -25.39
N ASN A 971 -29.73 -4.84 -25.14
CA ASN A 971 -30.58 -5.44 -26.17
C ASN A 971 -31.52 -4.41 -26.79
N ASN A 972 -32.20 -3.61 -25.95
CA ASN A 972 -33.12 -2.57 -26.42
C ASN A 972 -32.40 -1.50 -27.25
N LEU A 973 -31.15 -1.19 -26.90
CA LEU A 973 -30.27 -0.31 -27.68
C LEU A 973 -29.68 -0.96 -28.95
N GLY A 974 -29.91 -2.26 -29.18
CA GLY A 974 -29.42 -2.98 -30.36
C GLY A 974 -27.92 -3.28 -30.37
N ILE A 975 -27.26 -3.22 -29.22
CA ILE A 975 -25.81 -3.41 -29.10
C ILE A 975 -25.47 -4.89 -29.14
N GLN A 976 -24.60 -5.33 -30.05
CA GLN A 976 -24.22 -6.75 -30.16
C GLN A 976 -23.40 -7.20 -28.95
N LYS A 977 -23.44 -8.49 -28.59
CA LYS A 977 -22.77 -9.01 -27.37
C LYS A 977 -21.27 -8.73 -27.36
N GLU A 978 -20.63 -8.82 -28.51
CA GLU A 978 -19.19 -8.58 -28.73
C GLU A 978 -18.81 -7.11 -28.52
N GLN A 979 -19.79 -6.21 -28.56
CA GLN A 979 -19.64 -4.76 -28.38
C GLN A 979 -20.03 -4.30 -26.96
N ARG A 980 -20.23 -5.24 -26.02
CA ARG A 980 -20.58 -4.95 -24.61
C ARG A 980 -19.39 -5.08 -23.66
N THR A 981 -18.16 -5.11 -24.18
CA THR A 981 -16.94 -5.20 -23.35
C THR A 981 -16.54 -3.84 -22.79
N TRP A 982 -15.67 -3.83 -21.78
CA TRP A 982 -15.17 -2.58 -21.18
C TRP A 982 -14.51 -1.66 -22.21
N GLU A 983 -13.88 -2.25 -23.24
CA GLU A 983 -13.23 -1.52 -24.34
C GLU A 983 -14.24 -0.71 -25.19
N TYR A 984 -15.51 -1.11 -25.19
CA TYR A 984 -16.60 -0.41 -25.88
C TYR A 984 -17.28 0.64 -25.01
N ALA A 985 -16.98 0.75 -23.71
CA ALA A 985 -17.48 1.82 -22.83
C ALA A 985 -16.81 3.18 -23.10
N LYS A 986 -16.55 3.51 -24.37
CA LYS A 986 -15.92 4.75 -24.83
C LYS A 986 -16.85 5.49 -25.77
N PHE A 987 -16.82 6.82 -25.69
CA PHE A 987 -17.66 7.69 -26.50
C PHE A 987 -17.53 7.41 -28.00
N GLY A 988 -18.66 7.26 -28.69
CA GLY A 988 -18.78 7.03 -30.13
C GLY A 988 -18.48 5.61 -30.59
N LYS A 989 -18.07 4.70 -29.69
CA LYS A 989 -17.64 3.34 -30.07
C LYS A 989 -18.78 2.34 -29.99
N GLY A 990 -18.88 1.40 -30.94
CA GLY A 990 -19.86 0.30 -30.90
C GLY A 990 -21.16 0.56 -31.65
N TRP A 991 -21.34 1.74 -32.23
CA TRP A 991 -22.35 1.98 -33.25
C TRP A 991 -21.82 1.42 -34.58
N ASN A 992 -22.57 0.55 -35.24
CA ASN A 992 -22.07 -0.27 -36.36
C ASN A 992 -21.97 0.55 -37.67
N ILE A 993 -20.85 1.26 -37.89
CA ILE A 993 -20.67 2.20 -39.02
C ILE A 993 -20.41 1.49 -40.37
N LYS A 994 -20.14 0.17 -40.39
CA LYS A 994 -19.63 -0.53 -41.58
C LYS A 994 -20.68 -1.11 -42.55
N ASN A 995 -21.96 -1.10 -42.20
CA ASN A 995 -23.01 -1.50 -43.15
C ASN A 995 -23.82 -0.27 -43.58
N ASN A 996 -23.62 0.13 -44.84
CA ASN A 996 -24.30 1.22 -45.55
C ASN A 996 -25.83 1.22 -45.36
N ARG A 997 -26.29 1.90 -44.30
CA ARG A 997 -27.55 2.65 -44.13
C ARG A 997 -27.45 3.27 -42.73
N ASP A 998 -27.40 4.60 -42.63
CA ASP A 998 -27.13 5.44 -41.44
C ASP A 998 -28.12 5.30 -40.26
N LYS A 999 -28.53 4.07 -39.89
CA LYS A 999 -29.65 3.83 -39.00
C LYS A 999 -29.43 2.58 -38.14
N VAL A 1000 -29.06 2.76 -36.87
CA VAL A 1000 -29.17 1.69 -35.85
C VAL A 1000 -30.57 1.76 -35.26
N SER A 1001 -31.44 0.82 -35.63
CA SER A 1001 -32.79 0.72 -35.09
C SER A 1001 -32.79 0.10 -33.69
N PHE A 1002 -33.47 0.74 -32.72
CA PHE A 1002 -33.79 0.15 -31.43
C PHE A 1002 -34.60 -1.13 -31.65
N TYR A 1003 -34.16 -2.25 -31.08
CA TYR A 1003 -34.89 -3.51 -31.17
C TYR A 1003 -35.91 -3.57 -30.03
N ARG A 1004 -37.20 -3.78 -30.35
CA ARG A 1004 -38.21 -4.07 -29.34
C ARG A 1004 -37.99 -5.48 -28.78
N GLY A 1005 -37.49 -5.55 -27.55
CA GLY A 1005 -37.52 -6.74 -26.72
C GLY A 1005 -38.42 -6.53 -25.49
N VAL A 1006 -39.74 -6.71 -25.70
CA VAL A 1006 -40.80 -7.10 -24.74
C VAL A 1006 -41.11 -6.17 -23.53
N ASP A 1007 -42.40 -5.84 -23.41
CA ASP A 1007 -43.17 -5.21 -22.32
C ASP A 1007 -42.89 -3.75 -21.90
N ASN A 1008 -43.77 -2.86 -22.40
CA ASN A 1008 -44.06 -1.50 -21.94
C ASN A 1008 -42.94 -0.43 -21.98
N GLY A 1009 -41.71 -0.76 -22.37
CA GLY A 1009 -40.62 0.21 -22.52
C GLY A 1009 -40.13 0.81 -21.19
N ILE A 1010 -40.39 0.13 -20.07
CA ILE A 1010 -39.99 0.55 -18.73
C ILE A 1010 -38.92 -0.42 -18.20
N LEU A 1011 -37.66 0.01 -18.20
CA LEU A 1011 -36.53 -0.80 -17.75
C LEU A 1011 -36.62 -1.19 -16.26
N PHE A 1012 -37.05 -0.24 -15.43
CA PHE A 1012 -37.26 -0.43 -14.00
C PHE A 1012 -38.71 -0.07 -13.64
N PRO A 1013 -39.61 -1.06 -13.53
CA PRO A 1013 -41.02 -0.81 -13.22
C PRO A 1013 -41.15 -0.25 -11.79
N LYS A 1014 -42.21 0.53 -11.55
CA LYS A 1014 -42.54 0.96 -10.18
C LYS A 1014 -42.73 -0.28 -9.31
N LEU A 1015 -42.08 -0.29 -8.15
CA LEU A 1015 -42.28 -1.32 -7.13
C LEU A 1015 -43.76 -1.34 -6.73
N LYS A 1016 -44.33 -2.54 -6.60
CA LYS A 1016 -45.68 -2.72 -6.03
C LYS A 1016 -45.56 -2.33 -4.55
N LEU A 1017 -46.29 -1.28 -4.16
CA LEU A 1017 -46.36 -0.81 -2.78
C LEU A 1017 -47.14 -1.79 -1.91
#